data_AF-A0A7Y2X765-F1
#
_entry.id   AF-A0A7Y2X765-F1
#
_cell.length_a   1.000
_cell.length_b   1.000
_cell.length_c   1.000
_cell.angle_alpha   90.00
_cell.angle_beta   90.00
_cell.angle_gamma   90.00
#
_symmetry.space_group_name_H-M   'P 1'
#
loop_
_entity.id
_entity.type
_entity.pdbx_description
1 polymer ?
#
loop_
_entity_poly.entity_id
_entity_poly.type
_entity_poly.pdbx_seq_one_letter_code
_entity_poly.pdbx_strand_id
1 'polypeptide(L)'
;MKSILTYILLLLSMAASASSADQKLVVAVPFTDNMVLQRQTAVPIWGFDTPGNKVVIEFAGQTKTAVTDNHGDWMVKLDPLNVSHHEQELKITNNENESIVLQGVLVGEVWFSSGQSNMVWSAGKSMCNGIARKIAASKEDIPIREININTVSALYPQKKATSDGGWKKAKEASQFSALSLSFAYQLYKELNMPIGILLSAHSNTRVEAFTQRQAIEAHPKLMADADLIHNADPLSQQGVDAFKQYYNDLGTWQKDAGVIAQAGGKVPKRPSLPGIAGMWRGPSQFYNGKINPVIPFAVRGAIWCQGTSNSKDGKIYAARMEALVKGWRDAWAMPKMPFYFTQMQCYGTPHSDSVGFADIRQAQHLFFINNRENVGMVVQSDLNSARPSGIHYYNKLHPGMRMARWALAKDYGKDIAYTGPIYAGYQIKGGKAIVSFEKGSLFGGLMVANKGMAKDYKEPGKFVEPAKATPDAKLNHFRLCGKDKKWHTADAVIVGDTVVVSSQSVPAPMGVQYAYNSVPENSNLYNQAGLPATPFAAINGKLIFEEDNLAQLAAQKAKYARYTDPNYPILQVAQYYRDGAILQRDKPIPVWGHANQGVKVTITLGGVTKTAVANDYQQWAVEFPAMKASTQPITLTVESSHDRRRIVKNILVGDVWYLTGTSQLTSEWAYNQRDQDAKLPASQPLVREFRKKTKASTSPTPRKRSFETGGGKYRSSWMAAEYTKDGKGVTMFAYEFAKALNRQGIPQGFITMSSGRGGHHPQIASPLSWTSFDGVKAMKHPAFQARLNELRLLFPHTEVAKAATAQHLREVQEFVQTIINAGKRGSDMSMGLPLQGPTFPVAGKGETITANMIPTFTYNWCVSPLTPMAVSGVIWIPADYNLGHTPENYAAELEIYAKSLPNTYGQDKVQFIYAHPAATLVKDITPARLPNAKSVILDQWPKSLKDIAIKMAKLAE
;
A
#
# COMPACT_ATOMS: atom_id res chain seq x y z
N MET A 1 26.11 67.26 -6.63
CA MET A 1 26.52 66.02 -7.33
C MET A 1 27.49 65.13 -6.56
N LYS A 2 28.24 65.60 -5.54
CA LYS A 2 29.13 64.75 -4.73
C LYS A 2 28.47 63.92 -3.61
N SER A 3 27.21 64.19 -3.22
CA SER A 3 26.52 63.42 -2.17
C SER A 3 25.70 62.21 -2.67
N ILE A 4 25.37 62.17 -3.96
CA ILE A 4 24.58 61.06 -4.55
C ILE A 4 25.49 59.88 -4.95
N LEU A 5 26.76 60.14 -5.31
CA LEU A 5 27.72 59.09 -5.63
C LEU A 5 28.14 58.27 -4.39
N THR A 6 28.18 58.89 -3.22
CA THR A 6 28.54 58.20 -1.96
C THR A 6 27.44 57.25 -1.48
N TYR A 7 26.16 57.57 -1.73
CA TYR A 7 25.04 56.67 -1.42
C TYR A 7 24.92 55.51 -2.42
N ILE A 8 25.30 55.71 -3.69
CA ILE A 8 25.32 54.63 -4.68
C ILE A 8 26.51 53.68 -4.44
N LEU A 9 27.67 54.17 -3.98
CA LEU A 9 28.77 53.29 -3.56
C LEU A 9 28.52 52.54 -2.23
N LEU A 10 27.73 53.10 -1.30
CA LEU A 10 27.31 52.36 -0.09
C LEU A 10 26.20 51.34 -0.35
N LEU A 11 25.34 51.57 -1.35
CA LEU A 11 24.31 50.60 -1.77
C LEU A 11 24.87 49.49 -2.68
N LEU A 12 25.98 49.72 -3.40
CA LEU A 12 26.68 48.66 -4.14
C LEU A 12 27.62 47.80 -3.28
N SER A 13 28.03 48.24 -2.08
CA SER A 13 28.81 47.42 -1.15
C SER A 13 27.96 46.58 -0.19
N MET A 14 26.66 46.87 -0.04
CA MET A 14 25.71 46.04 0.74
C MET A 14 24.91 45.03 -0.10
N ALA A 15 25.04 45.05 -1.44
CA ALA A 15 24.39 44.09 -2.34
C ALA A 15 25.29 42.91 -2.76
N ALA A 16 26.55 42.86 -2.29
CA ALA A 16 27.51 41.77 -2.55
C ALA A 16 27.72 40.84 -1.34
N SER A 17 26.89 40.97 -0.29
CA SER A 17 26.87 40.07 0.87
C SER A 17 25.57 39.25 0.87
N ALA A 18 25.22 38.66 -0.27
CA ALA A 18 24.35 37.50 -0.25
C ALA A 18 25.13 36.40 0.48
N SER A 19 24.88 36.30 1.79
CA SER A 19 25.36 35.27 2.71
C SER A 19 25.66 33.97 1.96
N SER A 20 26.95 33.71 1.67
CA SER A 20 27.41 32.34 1.63
C SER A 20 27.16 31.84 3.04
N ALA A 21 26.07 31.09 3.23
CA ALA A 21 25.93 30.34 4.47
C ALA A 21 27.24 29.55 4.62
N ASP A 22 27.95 29.71 5.74
CA ASP A 22 29.22 29.03 6.04
C ASP A 22 29.07 27.54 5.73
N GLN A 23 29.50 27.14 4.53
CA GLN A 23 29.39 25.77 4.07
C GLN A 23 30.58 25.01 4.62
N LYS A 24 30.43 24.53 5.85
CA LYS A 24 31.46 23.76 6.55
C LYS A 24 31.85 22.50 5.80
N LEU A 25 33.09 22.07 6.02
CA LEU A 25 33.63 20.83 5.49
C LEU A 25 32.73 19.65 5.88
N VAL A 26 32.21 18.95 4.88
CA VAL A 26 31.39 17.73 5.02
C VAL A 26 31.75 16.72 3.94
N VAL A 27 31.61 15.44 4.23
CA VAL A 27 31.79 14.35 3.26
C VAL A 27 30.44 13.78 2.83
N ALA A 28 30.39 13.14 1.66
CA ALA A 28 29.18 12.49 1.18
C ALA A 28 28.74 11.33 2.08
N VAL A 29 27.45 10.97 1.99
CA VAL A 29 26.79 10.03 2.91
C VAL A 29 27.46 8.66 3.10
N PRO A 30 28.12 8.02 2.11
CA PRO A 30 28.76 6.73 2.35
C PRO A 30 30.05 6.83 3.18
N PHE A 31 30.61 8.02 3.41
CA PHE A 31 31.81 8.21 4.22
C PHE A 31 31.46 8.44 5.69
N THR A 32 31.41 7.36 6.44
CA THR A 32 31.24 7.36 7.91
C THR A 32 32.23 6.37 8.53
N ASP A 33 32.37 6.41 9.86
CA ASP A 33 33.19 5.44 10.59
C ASP A 33 32.84 4.00 10.20
N ASN A 34 33.83 3.12 10.26
CA ASN A 34 33.71 1.70 9.95
C ASN A 34 33.34 1.42 8.48
N MET A 35 33.59 2.33 7.53
CA MET A 35 33.39 1.99 6.13
C MET A 35 34.36 0.92 5.59
N VAL A 36 34.01 0.34 4.45
CA VAL A 36 34.91 -0.49 3.64
C VAL A 36 35.11 0.20 2.30
N LEU A 37 36.36 0.44 1.90
CA LEU A 37 36.72 0.99 0.59
C LEU A 37 37.05 -0.14 -0.40
N GLN A 38 36.66 0.05 -1.65
CA GLN A 38 36.88 -0.93 -2.72
C GLN A 38 38.35 -1.00 -3.13
N ARG A 39 38.92 -2.21 -3.16
CA ARG A 39 40.28 -2.47 -3.66
C ARG A 39 40.36 -2.51 -5.19
N GLN A 40 41.58 -2.44 -5.72
CA GLN A 40 41.93 -2.67 -7.14
C GLN A 40 41.26 -1.73 -8.17
N THR A 41 40.72 -0.61 -7.71
CA THR A 41 40.20 0.45 -8.57
C THR A 41 40.50 1.79 -7.92
N ALA A 42 40.51 2.86 -8.72
CA ALA A 42 40.58 4.21 -8.17
C ALA A 42 39.37 4.44 -7.25
N VAL A 43 39.60 4.99 -6.05
CA VAL A 43 38.56 5.19 -5.04
C VAL A 43 38.22 6.68 -4.96
N PRO A 44 37.06 7.10 -5.48
CA PRO A 44 36.62 8.48 -5.35
C PRO A 44 36.21 8.77 -3.90
N ILE A 45 36.71 9.87 -3.38
CA ILE A 45 36.29 10.45 -2.10
C ILE A 45 35.88 11.88 -2.39
N TRP A 46 34.66 12.24 -1.99
CA TRP A 46 34.07 13.53 -2.31
C TRP A 46 33.23 14.06 -1.15
N GLY A 47 32.98 15.36 -1.22
CA GLY A 47 32.25 16.07 -0.21
C GLY A 47 31.94 17.49 -0.64
N PHE A 48 31.63 18.31 0.35
CA PHE A 48 31.29 19.71 0.16
C PHE A 48 32.05 20.56 1.17
N ASP A 49 32.49 21.75 0.76
CA ASP A 49 33.13 22.76 1.62
C ASP A 49 32.91 24.14 0.96
N THR A 50 33.38 25.22 1.59
CA THR A 50 33.32 26.57 1.02
C THR A 50 34.02 26.60 -0.36
N PRO A 51 33.42 27.21 -1.40
CA PRO A 51 34.04 27.32 -2.73
C PRO A 51 35.46 27.91 -2.70
N GLY A 52 36.39 27.31 -3.44
CA GLY A 52 37.80 27.71 -3.49
C GLY A 52 38.71 27.13 -2.40
N ASN A 53 38.16 26.46 -1.37
CA ASN A 53 38.94 25.78 -0.35
C ASN A 53 39.72 24.59 -0.90
N LYS A 54 40.92 24.40 -0.36
CA LYS A 54 41.80 23.27 -0.65
C LYS A 54 41.55 22.18 0.37
N VAL A 55 41.08 21.03 -0.10
CA VAL A 55 40.80 19.84 0.73
C VAL A 55 41.91 18.81 0.51
N VAL A 56 42.49 18.31 1.60
CA VAL A 56 43.54 17.29 1.62
C VAL A 56 43.00 16.01 2.24
N ILE A 57 43.27 14.88 1.60
CA ILE A 57 42.88 13.53 2.05
C ILE A 57 44.12 12.70 2.31
N GLU A 58 44.19 12.10 3.49
CA GLU A 58 45.26 11.20 3.91
C GLU A 58 44.67 9.82 4.25
N PHE A 59 45.09 8.78 3.52
CA PHE A 59 44.66 7.41 3.76
C PHE A 59 45.64 6.40 3.15
N ALA A 60 45.93 5.30 3.88
CA ALA A 60 46.77 4.20 3.39
C ALA A 60 48.12 4.64 2.77
N GLY A 61 48.77 5.65 3.38
CA GLY A 61 50.04 6.22 2.92
C GLY A 61 49.93 7.13 1.69
N GLN A 62 48.72 7.41 1.19
CA GLN A 62 48.47 8.37 0.13
C GLN A 62 48.04 9.71 0.70
N THR A 63 48.53 10.79 0.07
CA THR A 63 48.03 12.15 0.28
C THR A 63 47.53 12.68 -1.07
N LYS A 64 46.24 12.99 -1.16
CA LYS A 64 45.61 13.59 -2.35
C LYS A 64 45.02 14.94 -2.00
N THR A 65 44.85 15.82 -2.98
CA THR A 65 44.32 17.17 -2.79
C THR A 65 43.30 17.49 -3.87
N ALA A 66 42.24 18.19 -3.51
CA ALA A 66 41.27 18.80 -4.41
C ALA A 66 41.03 20.27 -4.01
N VAL A 67 40.48 21.05 -4.93
CA VAL A 67 39.94 22.38 -4.66
C VAL A 67 38.44 22.32 -4.88
N THR A 68 37.65 22.91 -3.98
CA THR A 68 36.21 23.01 -4.16
C THR A 68 35.86 23.90 -5.34
N ASP A 69 34.91 23.45 -6.14
CA ASP A 69 34.41 24.23 -7.26
C ASP A 69 33.48 25.38 -6.81
N ASN A 70 32.92 26.10 -7.78
CA ASN A 70 32.02 27.23 -7.53
C ASN A 70 30.70 26.83 -6.84
N HIS A 71 30.40 25.54 -6.73
CA HIS A 71 29.25 24.98 -6.02
C HIS A 71 29.64 24.40 -4.65
N GLY A 72 30.92 24.45 -4.29
CA GLY A 72 31.46 23.91 -3.07
C GLY A 72 31.72 22.41 -3.14
N ASP A 73 31.65 21.77 -4.30
CA ASP A 73 31.92 20.34 -4.45
C ASP A 73 33.43 20.10 -4.58
N TRP A 74 33.94 19.05 -3.93
CA TRP A 74 35.31 18.58 -4.15
C TRP A 74 35.33 17.06 -4.30
N MET A 75 36.29 16.55 -5.07
CA MET A 75 36.55 15.11 -5.18
C MET A 75 38.02 14.83 -5.42
N VAL A 76 38.58 13.85 -4.70
CA VAL A 76 39.85 13.21 -5.03
C VAL A 76 39.60 11.77 -5.46
N LYS A 77 40.57 11.18 -6.17
CA LYS A 77 40.63 9.73 -6.41
C LYS A 77 41.90 9.18 -5.79
N LEU A 78 41.76 8.30 -4.80
CA LEU A 78 42.89 7.51 -4.32
C LEU A 78 43.30 6.51 -5.40
N ASP A 79 44.60 6.24 -5.50
CA ASP A 79 45.12 5.19 -6.35
C ASP A 79 44.65 3.82 -5.85
N PRO A 80 44.59 2.78 -6.72
CA PRO A 80 44.10 1.47 -6.35
C PRO A 80 44.68 0.94 -5.03
N LEU A 81 43.78 0.66 -4.09
CA LEU A 81 44.15 0.21 -2.74
C LEU A 81 44.38 -1.31 -2.70
N ASN A 82 45.28 -1.73 -1.81
CA ASN A 82 45.49 -3.13 -1.45
C ASN A 82 44.55 -3.55 -0.32
N VAL A 83 44.17 -4.83 -0.29
CA VAL A 83 43.33 -5.38 0.78
C VAL A 83 43.99 -5.14 2.16
N SER A 84 43.19 -4.74 3.15
CA SER A 84 43.63 -4.54 4.53
C SER A 84 42.58 -5.01 5.51
N HIS A 85 42.96 -5.93 6.40
CA HIS A 85 42.17 -6.35 7.56
C HIS A 85 42.37 -5.45 8.77
N HIS A 86 43.40 -4.60 8.73
CA HIS A 86 43.67 -3.64 9.78
C HIS A 86 42.82 -2.39 9.55
N GLU A 87 42.13 -1.98 10.61
CA GLU A 87 41.40 -0.72 10.66
C GLU A 87 42.39 0.45 10.57
N GLN A 88 42.11 1.38 9.66
CA GLN A 88 42.92 2.57 9.42
C GLN A 88 42.09 3.83 9.61
N GLU A 89 42.78 4.94 9.85
CA GLU A 89 42.20 6.27 9.92
C GLU A 89 42.20 6.90 8.52
N LEU A 90 41.07 7.48 8.12
CA LEU A 90 40.98 8.36 6.95
C LEU A 90 40.77 9.79 7.42
N LYS A 91 41.71 10.67 7.09
CA LYS A 91 41.70 12.06 7.52
C LYS A 91 41.44 12.98 6.34
N ILE A 92 40.51 13.92 6.54
CA ILE A 92 40.16 14.99 5.60
C ILE A 92 40.41 16.32 6.31
N THR A 93 41.20 17.21 5.72
CA THR A 93 41.42 18.57 6.24
C THR A 93 41.21 19.61 5.16
N ASN A 94 40.72 20.80 5.53
CA ASN A 94 40.72 21.96 4.64
C ASN A 94 41.78 23.00 5.05
N ASN A 95 41.98 24.01 4.21
CA ASN A 95 42.88 25.14 4.46
C ASN A 95 42.38 26.14 5.52
N GLU A 96 41.18 25.93 6.08
CA GLU A 96 40.64 26.68 7.22
C GLU A 96 40.87 25.96 8.56
N ASN A 97 41.64 24.87 8.56
CA ASN A 97 41.93 23.99 9.70
C ASN A 97 40.71 23.23 10.24
N GLU A 98 39.62 23.10 9.48
CA GLU A 98 38.59 22.10 9.79
C GLU A 98 39.11 20.70 9.42
N SER A 99 38.77 19.70 10.25
CA SER A 99 39.21 18.32 10.06
C SER A 99 38.08 17.33 10.33
N ILE A 100 37.92 16.36 9.44
CA ILE A 100 37.10 15.16 9.64
C ILE A 100 38.04 13.96 9.72
N VAL A 101 37.87 13.16 10.75
CA VAL A 101 38.64 11.92 10.96
C VAL A 101 37.66 10.77 11.02
N LEU A 102 37.72 9.88 10.03
CA LEU A 102 36.89 8.68 9.96
C LEU A 102 37.70 7.47 10.44
N GLN A 103 37.20 6.79 11.46
CA GLN A 103 37.88 5.68 12.11
C GLN A 103 37.40 4.34 11.57
N GLY A 104 38.20 3.30 11.83
CA GLY A 104 37.78 1.93 11.58
C GLY A 104 37.77 1.54 10.11
N VAL A 105 38.36 2.31 9.18
CA VAL A 105 38.24 2.09 7.73
C VAL A 105 38.99 0.81 7.31
N LEU A 106 38.32 -0.06 6.55
CA LEU A 106 38.92 -1.26 5.95
C LEU A 106 39.02 -1.13 4.43
N VAL A 107 39.84 -1.98 3.80
CA VAL A 107 39.93 -2.09 2.34
C VAL A 107 39.62 -3.51 1.90
N GLY A 108 38.64 -3.67 1.03
CA GLY A 108 38.15 -4.98 0.59
C GLY A 108 37.23 -4.91 -0.62
N GLU A 109 36.18 -5.74 -0.62
CA GLU A 109 35.17 -5.79 -1.69
C GLU A 109 33.90 -5.05 -1.25
N VAL A 110 33.42 -4.13 -2.07
CA VAL A 110 32.20 -3.36 -1.83
C VAL A 110 31.17 -3.71 -2.89
N TRP A 111 29.95 -4.04 -2.48
CA TRP A 111 28.85 -4.32 -3.40
C TRP A 111 27.68 -3.37 -3.16
N PHE A 112 27.13 -2.84 -4.25
CA PHE A 112 25.88 -2.09 -4.20
C PHE A 112 24.71 -3.06 -4.08
N SER A 113 23.79 -2.82 -3.16
CA SER A 113 22.64 -3.69 -2.92
C SER A 113 21.36 -2.89 -2.97
N SER A 114 20.39 -3.32 -3.78
CA SER A 114 19.15 -2.57 -3.96
C SER A 114 17.95 -3.48 -4.27
N GLY A 115 16.76 -2.88 -4.26
CA GLY A 115 15.50 -3.56 -4.52
C GLY A 115 14.42 -3.15 -3.53
N GLN A 116 13.51 -4.08 -3.24
CA GLN A 116 12.34 -3.81 -2.41
C GLN A 116 12.32 -4.61 -1.11
N SER A 117 11.13 -4.85 -0.56
CA SER A 117 10.89 -5.45 0.76
C SER A 117 11.65 -6.74 1.07
N ASN A 118 11.91 -7.61 0.10
CA ASN A 118 12.74 -8.81 0.35
C ASN A 118 14.24 -8.49 0.47
N MET A 119 14.72 -7.41 -0.16
CA MET A 119 16.07 -6.86 0.05
C MET A 119 16.18 -6.12 1.38
N VAL A 120 15.15 -5.37 1.78
CA VAL A 120 15.13 -4.65 3.07
C VAL A 120 14.97 -5.60 4.28
N TRP A 121 14.57 -6.85 4.05
CA TRP A 121 14.21 -7.77 5.14
C TRP A 121 15.41 -8.12 6.02
N SER A 122 15.29 -7.93 7.33
CA SER A 122 16.42 -8.14 8.23
C SER A 122 16.80 -9.61 8.42
N ALA A 123 18.10 -9.88 8.53
CA ALA A 123 18.67 -11.21 8.69
C ALA A 123 18.10 -11.96 9.92
N GLY A 124 17.97 -11.28 11.05
CA GLY A 124 17.44 -11.85 12.30
C GLY A 124 15.99 -12.34 12.21
N LYS A 125 15.23 -11.86 11.22
CA LYS A 125 13.84 -12.27 10.93
C LYS A 125 13.72 -13.24 9.76
N SER A 126 14.81 -13.92 9.41
CA SER A 126 14.91 -14.84 8.26
C SER A 126 15.74 -16.07 8.59
N MET A 127 15.92 -16.97 7.62
CA MET A 127 16.83 -18.12 7.75
C MET A 127 18.30 -17.71 7.97
N CYS A 128 18.64 -16.45 7.67
CA CYS A 128 19.96 -15.89 7.95
C CYS A 128 20.20 -15.61 9.46
N ASN A 129 19.20 -15.78 10.33
CA ASN A 129 19.35 -15.57 11.77
C ASN A 129 20.48 -16.45 12.38
N GLY A 130 20.68 -17.66 11.87
CA GLY A 130 21.77 -18.54 12.30
C GLY A 130 23.15 -17.94 12.02
N ILE A 131 23.39 -17.48 10.78
CA ILE A 131 24.67 -16.83 10.42
C ILE A 131 24.84 -15.49 11.14
N ALA A 132 23.76 -14.71 11.30
CA ALA A 132 23.81 -13.44 12.02
C ALA A 132 24.23 -13.62 13.49
N ARG A 133 23.68 -14.62 14.18
CA ARG A 133 24.08 -14.96 15.56
C ARG A 133 25.52 -15.46 15.63
N LYS A 134 25.92 -16.33 14.70
CA LYS A 134 27.30 -16.85 14.63
C LYS A 134 28.30 -15.69 14.47
N ILE A 135 28.02 -14.76 13.56
CA ILE A 135 28.86 -13.60 13.30
C ILE A 135 28.91 -12.68 14.52
N ALA A 136 27.76 -12.35 15.11
CA ALA A 136 27.68 -11.45 16.25
C ALA A 136 28.31 -12.02 17.54
N ALA A 137 28.32 -13.35 17.69
CA ALA A 137 28.93 -14.04 18.83
C ALA A 137 30.42 -14.36 18.63
N SER A 138 31.00 -14.04 17.47
CA SER A 138 32.42 -14.27 17.20
C SER A 138 33.29 -13.44 18.15
N LYS A 139 34.36 -14.04 18.68
CA LYS A 139 35.36 -13.32 19.48
C LYS A 139 36.19 -12.36 18.63
N GLU A 140 36.46 -12.76 17.39
CA GLU A 140 37.14 -11.94 16.39
C GLU A 140 36.10 -11.21 15.53
N ASP A 141 36.37 -9.95 15.18
CA ASP A 141 35.49 -9.19 14.31
C ASP A 141 35.54 -9.77 12.88
N ILE A 142 34.41 -10.32 12.44
CA ILE A 142 34.27 -10.75 11.05
C ILE A 142 34.06 -9.48 10.23
N PRO A 143 34.94 -9.14 9.26
CA PRO A 143 34.99 -7.83 8.61
C PRO A 143 33.89 -7.66 7.54
N ILE A 144 32.63 -7.89 7.91
CA ILE A 144 31.45 -7.64 7.08
C ILE A 144 30.72 -6.44 7.63
N ARG A 145 30.46 -5.46 6.77
CA ARG A 145 29.84 -4.20 7.15
C ARG A 145 28.76 -3.78 6.16
N GLU A 146 27.70 -3.15 6.65
CA GLU A 146 26.60 -2.67 5.83
C GLU A 146 26.21 -1.25 6.25
N ILE A 147 26.00 -0.39 5.25
CA ILE A 147 25.38 0.93 5.42
C ILE A 147 24.03 0.92 4.69
N ASN A 148 23.00 1.52 5.30
CA ASN A 148 21.68 1.67 4.69
C ASN A 148 21.32 3.15 4.51
N ILE A 149 21.24 3.59 3.26
CA ILE A 149 20.88 4.97 2.94
C ILE A 149 19.41 5.21 3.30
N ASN A 150 19.07 6.37 3.87
CA ASN A 150 17.70 6.73 4.20
C ASN A 150 16.89 6.97 2.92
N THR A 151 15.58 6.67 2.94
CA THR A 151 14.74 6.83 1.74
C THR A 151 14.31 8.29 1.58
N VAL A 152 14.74 8.90 0.47
CA VAL A 152 14.25 10.19 -0.01
C VAL A 152 13.68 10.01 -1.42
N SER A 153 12.52 10.62 -1.67
CA SER A 153 11.91 10.73 -3.00
C SER A 153 12.22 12.12 -3.55
N ALA A 154 12.79 12.21 -4.74
CA ALA A 154 13.16 13.49 -5.34
C ALA A 154 12.81 13.56 -6.83
N LEU A 155 12.25 14.67 -7.28
CA LEU A 155 11.97 14.89 -8.71
C LEU A 155 13.24 15.04 -9.56
N TYR A 156 14.31 15.59 -8.97
CA TYR A 156 15.60 15.79 -9.61
C TYR A 156 16.73 15.15 -8.80
N PRO A 157 17.84 14.73 -9.44
CA PRO A 157 18.98 14.12 -8.76
C PRO A 157 19.48 14.97 -7.59
N GLN A 158 19.68 14.34 -6.43
CA GLN A 158 20.19 14.98 -5.21
C GLN A 158 21.67 14.64 -5.01
N LYS A 159 22.44 15.58 -4.45
CA LYS A 159 23.85 15.36 -4.07
C LYS A 159 24.02 14.87 -2.64
N LYS A 160 23.06 15.17 -1.76
CA LYS A 160 23.11 14.85 -0.32
C LYS A 160 22.03 13.84 0.05
N ALA A 161 22.35 12.97 1.01
CA ALA A 161 21.44 12.04 1.66
C ALA A 161 21.89 11.79 3.10
N THR A 162 21.11 11.01 3.83
CA THR A 162 21.41 10.61 5.22
C THR A 162 21.43 9.09 5.36
N SER A 163 22.06 8.59 6.42
CA SER A 163 22.09 7.17 6.77
C SER A 163 22.03 7.05 8.29
N ASP A 164 20.99 6.38 8.81
CA ASP A 164 20.84 6.19 10.25
C ASP A 164 21.93 5.24 10.79
N GLY A 165 22.92 5.80 11.50
CA GLY A 165 24.00 5.04 12.15
C GLY A 165 25.18 4.66 11.26
N GLY A 166 25.27 5.15 10.02
CA GLY A 166 26.42 4.92 9.14
C GLY A 166 26.69 3.44 8.82
N TRP A 167 27.96 3.08 8.63
CA TRP A 167 28.39 1.68 8.44
C TRP A 167 28.34 0.90 9.75
N LYS A 168 27.56 -0.18 9.75
CA LYS A 168 27.41 -1.06 10.90
C LYS A 168 28.37 -2.24 10.84
N LYS A 169 28.94 -2.61 11.97
CA LYS A 169 29.83 -3.80 12.10
C LYS A 169 29.03 -5.10 12.23
N ALA A 170 29.73 -6.22 12.07
CA ALA A 170 29.22 -7.58 12.19
C ALA A 170 28.40 -7.89 13.47
N LYS A 171 28.66 -7.21 14.59
CA LYS A 171 27.86 -7.35 15.82
C LYS A 171 26.37 -7.02 15.61
N GLU A 172 26.06 -6.16 14.65
CA GLU A 172 24.70 -5.79 14.26
C GLU A 172 24.16 -6.61 13.08
N ALA A 173 24.82 -7.71 12.68
CA ALA A 173 24.44 -8.52 11.52
C ALA A 173 22.97 -8.97 11.52
N SER A 174 22.31 -9.07 12.68
CA SER A 174 20.88 -9.36 12.76
C SER A 174 19.97 -8.30 12.12
N GLN A 175 20.44 -7.05 12.03
CA GLN A 175 19.75 -5.92 11.44
C GLN A 175 20.03 -5.75 9.94
N PHE A 176 21.10 -6.38 9.42
CA PHE A 176 21.49 -6.26 8.01
C PHE A 176 20.42 -6.85 7.09
N SER A 177 20.41 -6.43 5.82
CA SER A 177 19.68 -7.12 4.76
C SER A 177 20.02 -8.61 4.77
N ALA A 178 19.00 -9.48 4.86
CA ALA A 178 19.20 -10.92 4.92
C ALA A 178 19.88 -11.47 3.66
N LEU A 179 19.51 -10.96 2.48
CA LEU A 179 20.10 -11.37 1.21
C LEU A 179 21.54 -10.88 1.12
N SER A 180 21.81 -9.63 1.53
CA SER A 180 23.13 -9.02 1.46
C SER A 180 24.09 -9.63 2.48
N LEU A 181 23.65 -9.89 3.71
CA LEU A 181 24.45 -10.61 4.70
C LEU A 181 24.81 -12.01 4.21
N SER A 182 23.86 -12.74 3.64
CA SER A 182 24.13 -14.09 3.12
C SER A 182 25.10 -14.05 1.94
N PHE A 183 24.97 -13.07 1.06
CA PHE A 183 25.90 -12.85 -0.05
C PHE A 183 27.30 -12.52 0.47
N ALA A 184 27.42 -11.53 1.36
CA ALA A 184 28.67 -11.06 1.93
C ALA A 184 29.38 -12.15 2.74
N TYR A 185 28.64 -12.91 3.55
CA TYR A 185 29.21 -14.00 4.34
C TYR A 185 29.78 -15.12 3.46
N GLN A 186 29.11 -15.46 2.36
CA GLN A 186 29.62 -16.45 1.42
C GLN A 186 30.87 -15.93 0.68
N LEU A 187 30.92 -14.66 0.29
CA LEU A 187 32.14 -14.07 -0.28
C LEU A 187 33.29 -14.05 0.73
N TYR A 188 33.05 -13.59 1.96
CA TYR A 188 34.04 -13.56 3.02
C TYR A 188 34.66 -14.95 3.26
N LYS A 189 33.84 -16.00 3.32
CA LYS A 189 34.32 -17.37 3.50
C LYS A 189 35.27 -17.85 2.40
N GLU A 190 35.03 -17.45 1.15
CA GLU A 190 35.73 -17.98 -0.02
C GLU A 190 36.92 -17.11 -0.45
N LEU A 191 36.90 -15.83 -0.08
CA LEU A 191 37.92 -14.83 -0.43
C LEU A 191 38.81 -14.44 0.76
N ASN A 192 38.31 -14.61 1.99
CA ASN A 192 38.92 -14.10 3.22
C ASN A 192 39.27 -12.61 3.12
N MET A 193 38.31 -11.77 2.71
CA MET A 193 38.49 -10.32 2.55
C MET A 193 37.40 -9.54 3.28
N PRO A 194 37.65 -8.30 3.75
CA PRO A 194 36.60 -7.41 4.21
C PRO A 194 35.52 -7.21 3.14
N ILE A 195 34.25 -7.28 3.52
CA ILE A 195 33.11 -7.11 2.61
C ILE A 195 32.22 -5.96 3.08
N GLY A 196 32.07 -4.94 2.25
CA GLY A 196 31.14 -3.84 2.44
C GLY A 196 29.88 -3.98 1.59
N ILE A 197 28.71 -3.71 2.17
CA ILE A 197 27.45 -3.59 1.45
C ILE A 197 26.93 -2.15 1.53
N LEU A 198 26.77 -1.52 0.36
CA LEU A 198 26.09 -0.24 0.22
C LEU A 198 24.61 -0.50 -0.12
N LEU A 199 23.75 -0.50 0.90
CA LEU A 199 22.32 -0.82 0.76
C LEU A 199 21.49 0.43 0.43
N SER A 200 20.80 0.39 -0.71
CA SER A 200 19.81 1.38 -1.12
C SER A 200 18.54 0.69 -1.62
N ALA A 201 17.69 0.24 -0.70
CA ALA A 201 16.44 -0.48 -1.01
C ALA A 201 15.22 0.17 -0.33
N HIS A 202 14.02 -0.07 -0.88
CA HIS A 202 12.78 0.39 -0.24
C HIS A 202 11.56 -0.46 -0.60
N SER A 203 10.71 -0.74 0.40
CA SER A 203 9.53 -1.61 0.25
C SER A 203 8.42 -1.06 -0.64
N ASN A 204 7.71 -1.97 -1.32
CA ASN A 204 6.57 -1.64 -2.19
C ASN A 204 6.92 -0.64 -3.31
N THR A 205 8.08 -0.81 -3.92
CA THR A 205 8.59 0.08 -4.96
C THR A 205 8.77 -0.65 -6.27
N ARG A 206 8.34 0.01 -7.35
CA ARG A 206 8.44 -0.48 -8.72
C ARG A 206 9.84 -0.17 -9.30
N VAL A 207 10.32 -1.00 -10.23
CA VAL A 207 11.70 -0.92 -10.75
C VAL A 207 12.04 0.48 -11.31
N GLU A 208 11.12 1.09 -12.03
CA GLU A 208 11.31 2.39 -12.68
C GLU A 208 11.66 3.53 -11.70
N ALA A 209 11.29 3.41 -10.41
CA ALA A 209 11.64 4.43 -9.41
C ALA A 209 13.15 4.43 -9.06
N PHE A 210 13.85 3.30 -9.26
CA PHE A 210 15.29 3.15 -9.01
C PHE A 210 16.14 3.35 -10.27
N THR A 211 15.51 3.62 -11.41
CA THR A 211 16.16 3.76 -12.70
C THR A 211 16.54 5.21 -12.96
N GLN A 212 17.71 5.43 -13.56
CA GLN A 212 18.14 6.75 -14.01
C GLN A 212 17.20 7.29 -15.10
N ARG A 213 16.80 8.57 -15.00
CA ARG A 213 15.91 9.25 -15.96
C ARG A 213 16.33 9.07 -17.42
N GLN A 214 17.59 9.35 -17.73
CA GLN A 214 18.13 9.28 -19.09
C GLN A 214 18.00 7.88 -19.70
N ALA A 215 18.13 6.83 -18.89
CA ALA A 215 17.99 5.46 -19.36
C ALA A 215 16.52 5.09 -19.65
N ILE A 216 15.55 5.70 -18.96
CA ILE A 216 14.12 5.55 -19.28
C ILE A 216 13.81 6.28 -20.58
N GLU A 217 14.22 7.55 -20.70
CA GLU A 217 13.96 8.39 -21.88
C GLU A 217 14.58 7.80 -23.15
N ALA A 218 15.77 7.19 -23.05
CA ALA A 218 16.44 6.54 -24.18
C ALA A 218 15.84 5.18 -24.58
N HIS A 219 14.96 4.59 -23.77
CA HIS A 219 14.47 3.24 -24.01
C HIS A 219 13.17 3.25 -24.84
N PRO A 220 13.15 2.67 -26.07
CA PRO A 220 12.02 2.83 -27.00
C PRO A 220 10.71 2.23 -26.50
N LYS A 221 10.76 1.23 -25.62
CA LYS A 221 9.56 0.63 -25.01
C LYS A 221 9.02 1.37 -23.79
N LEU A 222 9.72 2.39 -23.25
CA LEU A 222 9.36 3.06 -22.00
C LEU A 222 8.82 4.48 -22.18
N MET A 223 8.30 4.80 -23.37
CA MET A 223 7.76 6.13 -23.68
C MET A 223 6.70 6.60 -22.66
N ALA A 224 5.82 5.70 -22.20
CA ALA A 224 4.83 6.06 -21.19
C ALA A 224 5.45 6.45 -19.83
N ASP A 225 6.56 5.83 -19.43
CA ASP A 225 7.29 6.22 -18.21
C ASP A 225 8.03 7.54 -18.43
N ALA A 226 8.59 7.78 -19.62
CA ALA A 226 9.21 9.04 -20.00
C ALA A 226 8.18 10.19 -20.04
N ASP A 227 6.98 9.98 -20.59
CA ASP A 227 5.89 10.96 -20.62
C ASP A 227 5.49 11.39 -19.21
N LEU A 228 5.45 10.46 -18.24
CA LEU A 228 5.18 10.78 -16.85
C LEU A 228 6.26 11.69 -16.25
N ILE A 229 7.53 11.50 -16.62
CA ILE A 229 8.64 12.35 -16.20
C ILE A 229 8.50 13.74 -16.85
N HIS A 230 8.31 13.81 -18.17
CA HIS A 230 8.19 15.08 -18.91
C HIS A 230 6.98 15.91 -18.47
N ASN A 231 5.82 15.27 -18.24
CA ASN A 231 4.64 15.96 -17.71
C ASN A 231 4.90 16.64 -16.35
N ALA A 232 5.82 16.11 -15.54
CA ALA A 232 6.17 16.68 -14.24
C ALA A 232 7.31 17.70 -14.29
N ASP A 233 7.96 17.86 -15.44
CA ASP A 233 9.17 18.69 -15.60
C ASP A 233 8.83 20.01 -16.30
N PRO A 234 8.64 21.11 -15.56
CA PRO A 234 8.26 22.40 -16.14
C PRO A 234 9.39 23.07 -16.96
N LEU A 235 10.56 22.42 -17.07
CA LEU A 235 11.60 22.83 -18.02
C LEU A 235 11.34 22.34 -19.44
N SER A 236 10.43 21.37 -19.61
CA SER A 236 10.00 20.88 -20.92
C SER A 236 8.71 21.57 -21.37
N GLN A 237 8.51 21.73 -22.68
CA GLN A 237 7.28 22.29 -23.23
C GLN A 237 6.05 21.46 -22.80
N GLN A 238 6.18 20.13 -22.80
CA GLN A 238 5.15 19.21 -22.34
C GLN A 238 4.77 19.46 -20.87
N GLY A 239 5.75 19.61 -19.98
CA GLY A 239 5.48 19.91 -18.56
C GLY A 239 4.85 21.28 -18.37
N VAL A 240 5.29 22.30 -19.09
CA VAL A 240 4.67 23.64 -19.08
C VAL A 240 3.17 23.54 -19.42
N ASP A 241 2.82 22.81 -20.48
CA ASP A 241 1.43 22.66 -20.90
C ASP A 241 0.62 21.79 -19.94
N ALA A 242 1.21 20.74 -19.37
CA ALA A 242 0.57 19.90 -18.36
C ALA A 242 0.26 20.67 -17.06
N PHE A 243 1.15 21.55 -16.60
CA PHE A 243 0.88 22.40 -15.44
C PHE A 243 -0.18 23.47 -15.72
N LYS A 244 -0.17 24.09 -16.92
CA LYS A 244 -1.25 24.99 -17.34
C LYS A 244 -2.61 24.29 -17.31
N GLN A 245 -2.67 23.07 -17.86
CA GLN A 245 -3.89 22.26 -17.83
C GLN A 245 -4.31 21.96 -16.39
N TYR A 246 -3.38 21.56 -15.52
CA TYR A 246 -3.68 21.32 -14.11
C TYR A 246 -4.28 22.55 -13.40
N TYR A 247 -3.78 23.75 -13.66
CA TYR A 247 -4.33 24.98 -13.10
C TYR A 247 -5.79 25.20 -13.50
N ASN A 248 -6.10 25.01 -14.79
CA ASN A 248 -7.45 25.14 -15.32
C ASN A 248 -8.39 24.05 -14.77
N ASP A 249 -7.93 22.80 -14.78
CA ASP A 249 -8.70 21.65 -14.32
C ASP A 249 -9.02 21.76 -12.83
N LEU A 250 -8.09 22.26 -12.01
CA LEU A 250 -8.33 22.43 -10.57
C LEU A 250 -9.40 23.49 -10.29
N GLY A 251 -9.38 24.61 -11.04
CA GLY A 251 -10.39 25.65 -10.95
C GLY A 251 -11.78 25.16 -11.38
N THR A 252 -11.86 24.46 -12.50
CA THR A 252 -13.11 23.82 -12.99
C THR A 252 -13.62 22.81 -11.98
N TRP A 253 -12.75 21.91 -11.49
CA TRP A 253 -13.11 20.95 -10.46
C TRP A 253 -13.66 21.65 -9.21
N GLN A 254 -13.00 22.69 -8.71
CA GLN A 254 -13.41 23.40 -7.50
C GLN A 254 -14.84 23.97 -7.62
N LYS A 255 -15.22 24.46 -8.81
CA LYS A 255 -16.57 24.94 -9.10
C LYS A 255 -17.58 23.78 -9.16
N ASP A 256 -17.34 22.80 -10.02
CA ASP A 256 -18.29 21.72 -10.30
C ASP A 256 -18.48 20.81 -9.08
N ALA A 257 -17.38 20.47 -8.41
CA ALA A 257 -17.38 19.71 -7.17
C ALA A 257 -18.15 20.42 -6.05
N GLY A 258 -18.09 21.75 -6.01
CA GLY A 258 -18.84 22.56 -5.06
C GLY A 258 -20.35 22.44 -5.27
N VAL A 259 -20.81 22.63 -6.51
CA VAL A 259 -22.23 22.49 -6.90
C VAL A 259 -22.75 21.09 -6.58
N ILE A 260 -22.00 20.04 -6.95
CA ILE A 260 -22.37 18.65 -6.68
C ILE A 260 -22.45 18.37 -5.18
N ALA A 261 -21.47 18.85 -4.40
CA ALA A 261 -21.47 18.65 -2.95
C ALA A 261 -22.68 19.32 -2.28
N GLN A 262 -23.10 20.50 -2.73
CA GLN A 262 -24.26 21.20 -2.19
C GLN A 262 -25.58 20.46 -2.49
N ALA A 263 -25.67 19.82 -3.65
CA ALA A 263 -26.82 19.01 -4.04
C ALA A 263 -26.82 17.59 -3.40
N GLY A 264 -25.86 17.27 -2.54
CA GLY A 264 -25.73 15.94 -1.92
C GLY A 264 -25.24 14.85 -2.88
N GLY A 265 -24.70 15.23 -4.04
CA GLY A 265 -24.18 14.33 -5.06
C GLY A 265 -22.76 13.84 -4.79
N LYS A 266 -22.31 12.88 -5.60
CA LYS A 266 -20.97 12.30 -5.50
C LYS A 266 -19.91 13.22 -6.10
N VAL A 267 -19.10 13.85 -5.25
CA VAL A 267 -18.02 14.76 -5.64
C VAL A 267 -17.02 14.09 -6.60
N PRO A 268 -16.67 14.72 -7.75
CA PRO A 268 -15.70 14.19 -8.69
C PRO A 268 -14.29 14.11 -8.09
N LYS A 269 -13.46 13.21 -8.61
CA LYS A 269 -12.07 13.09 -8.17
C LYS A 269 -11.32 14.39 -8.53
N ARG A 270 -10.64 14.97 -7.56
CA ARG A 270 -9.76 16.13 -7.77
C ARG A 270 -8.64 15.79 -8.78
N PRO A 271 -8.31 16.71 -9.70
CA PRO A 271 -7.12 16.59 -10.55
C PRO A 271 -5.87 16.29 -9.74
N SER A 272 -5.00 15.44 -10.28
CA SER A 272 -3.70 15.12 -9.67
C SER A 272 -2.63 16.02 -10.28
N LEU A 273 -1.55 16.27 -9.54
CA LEU A 273 -0.41 17.00 -10.11
C LEU A 273 0.10 16.29 -11.38
N PRO A 274 0.60 17.04 -12.38
CA PRO A 274 1.11 16.49 -13.62
C PRO A 274 2.17 15.40 -13.43
N GLY A 275 2.06 14.33 -14.20
CA GLY A 275 3.06 13.27 -14.26
C GLY A 275 3.45 12.71 -12.88
N ILE A 276 4.75 12.64 -12.63
CA ILE A 276 5.32 12.21 -11.35
C ILE A 276 5.37 13.30 -10.24
N ALA A 277 4.95 14.54 -10.49
CA ALA A 277 5.17 15.67 -9.56
C ALA A 277 4.55 15.45 -8.16
N GLY A 278 3.41 14.75 -8.10
CA GLY A 278 2.74 14.36 -6.85
C GLY A 278 2.91 12.89 -6.46
N MET A 279 3.78 12.14 -7.16
CA MET A 279 4.08 10.75 -6.86
C MET A 279 5.21 10.67 -5.82
N TRP A 280 5.16 9.67 -4.95
CA TRP A 280 6.23 9.37 -4.00
C TRP A 280 7.19 8.27 -4.47
N ARG A 281 6.74 7.45 -5.44
CA ARG A 281 7.50 6.33 -6.03
C ARG A 281 7.39 6.37 -7.54
N GLY A 282 7.34 7.58 -8.12
CA GLY A 282 7.30 7.75 -9.57
C GLY A 282 8.62 7.27 -10.19
N PRO A 283 8.64 7.03 -11.53
CA PRO A 283 9.86 6.87 -12.29
C PRO A 283 10.99 7.82 -11.82
N SER A 284 12.20 7.27 -11.66
CA SER A 284 13.44 7.95 -11.25
C SER A 284 13.48 8.57 -9.85
N GLN A 285 12.39 8.63 -9.09
CA GLN A 285 12.39 9.42 -7.86
C GLN A 285 13.29 8.90 -6.75
N PHE A 286 13.44 7.57 -6.62
CA PHE A 286 14.36 6.98 -5.65
C PHE A 286 15.77 6.90 -6.19
N TYR A 287 15.94 6.77 -7.51
CA TYR A 287 17.25 6.99 -8.11
C TYR A 287 17.77 8.37 -7.71
N ASN A 288 16.97 9.40 -7.93
CA ASN A 288 17.32 10.79 -7.68
C ASN A 288 17.63 11.10 -6.22
N GLY A 289 16.75 10.70 -5.29
CA GLY A 289 16.88 11.06 -3.87
C GLY A 289 17.74 10.11 -3.04
N LYS A 290 17.92 8.86 -3.49
CA LYS A 290 18.49 7.77 -2.66
C LYS A 290 19.72 7.10 -3.28
N ILE A 291 19.84 7.06 -4.60
CA ILE A 291 20.96 6.40 -5.30
C ILE A 291 21.98 7.42 -5.79
N ASN A 292 21.53 8.52 -6.41
CA ASN A 292 22.41 9.57 -6.91
C ASN A 292 23.38 10.13 -5.84
N PRO A 293 22.97 10.35 -4.57
CA PRO A 293 23.89 10.85 -3.53
C PRO A 293 25.05 9.91 -3.15
N VAL A 294 24.99 8.63 -3.53
CA VAL A 294 26.07 7.66 -3.25
C VAL A 294 26.91 7.36 -4.48
N ILE A 295 26.55 7.88 -5.64
CA ILE A 295 27.39 7.83 -6.84
C ILE A 295 28.42 8.96 -6.72
N PRO A 296 29.73 8.72 -6.94
CA PRO A 296 30.31 7.53 -7.57
C PRO A 296 31.05 6.58 -6.60
N PHE A 297 30.53 6.26 -5.41
CA PHE A 297 31.21 5.35 -4.46
C PHE A 297 31.68 4.08 -5.17
N ALA A 298 32.98 3.75 -5.03
CA ALA A 298 33.56 2.62 -5.74
C ALA A 298 32.95 1.30 -5.26
N VAL A 299 32.49 0.49 -6.20
CA VAL A 299 31.90 -0.83 -5.96
C VAL A 299 32.44 -1.85 -6.97
N ARG A 300 32.40 -3.13 -6.62
CA ARG A 300 32.71 -4.24 -7.52
C ARG A 300 31.55 -4.52 -8.49
N GLY A 301 30.32 -4.37 -8.03
CA GLY A 301 29.10 -4.68 -8.79
C GLY A 301 27.84 -4.47 -7.95
N ALA A 302 26.70 -4.90 -8.48
CA ALA A 302 25.39 -4.71 -7.88
C ALA A 302 24.62 -6.02 -7.68
N ILE A 303 23.88 -6.11 -6.57
CA ILE A 303 22.89 -7.16 -6.31
C ILE A 303 21.47 -6.59 -6.22
N TRP A 304 20.49 -7.29 -6.78
CA TRP A 304 19.12 -6.81 -6.95
C TRP A 304 18.04 -7.83 -6.58
N CYS A 305 17.08 -7.42 -5.75
CA CYS A 305 15.89 -8.23 -5.44
C CYS A 305 14.60 -7.40 -5.51
N GLN A 306 13.93 -7.46 -6.66
CA GLN A 306 12.70 -6.74 -6.94
C GLN A 306 11.85 -7.48 -7.99
N GLY A 307 10.56 -7.16 -8.04
CA GLY A 307 9.62 -7.62 -9.06
C GLY A 307 8.18 -7.69 -8.56
N THR A 308 8.00 -7.77 -7.24
CA THR A 308 6.69 -7.94 -6.60
C THR A 308 5.71 -6.81 -6.98
N SER A 309 6.15 -5.54 -6.88
CA SER A 309 5.29 -4.37 -7.20
C SER A 309 5.06 -4.19 -8.71
N ASN A 310 5.81 -4.92 -9.54
CA ASN A 310 5.66 -4.99 -11.00
C ASN A 310 5.08 -6.35 -11.45
N SER A 311 4.54 -7.16 -10.53
CA SER A 311 4.12 -8.55 -10.84
C SER A 311 3.05 -8.69 -11.93
N LYS A 312 2.37 -7.59 -12.29
CA LYS A 312 1.33 -7.52 -13.32
C LYS A 312 1.75 -6.76 -14.58
N ASP A 313 3.03 -6.45 -14.70
CA ASP A 313 3.54 -5.63 -15.80
C ASP A 313 3.67 -6.42 -17.10
N GLY A 314 3.84 -7.75 -17.04
CA GLY A 314 4.12 -8.56 -18.24
C GLY A 314 5.49 -8.22 -18.83
N LYS A 315 5.57 -8.19 -20.18
CA LYS A 315 6.84 -8.01 -20.91
C LYS A 315 7.54 -6.68 -20.66
N ILE A 316 6.80 -5.61 -20.34
CA ILE A 316 7.36 -4.27 -20.11
C ILE A 316 8.36 -4.26 -18.94
N TYR A 317 8.25 -5.21 -17.99
CA TYR A 317 9.21 -5.33 -16.90
C TYR A 317 10.64 -5.60 -17.39
N ALA A 318 10.81 -6.39 -18.46
CA ALA A 318 12.12 -6.66 -19.02
C ALA A 318 12.78 -5.37 -19.56
N ALA A 319 12.01 -4.53 -20.25
CA ALA A 319 12.46 -3.22 -20.72
C ALA A 319 12.86 -2.28 -19.56
N ARG A 320 12.10 -2.30 -18.45
CA ARG A 320 12.45 -1.51 -17.27
C ARG A 320 13.72 -1.99 -16.58
N MET A 321 13.99 -3.29 -16.59
CA MET A 321 15.26 -3.87 -16.13
C MET A 321 16.43 -3.51 -17.05
N GLU A 322 16.22 -3.49 -18.38
CA GLU A 322 17.20 -3.01 -19.36
C GLU A 322 17.61 -1.56 -19.06
N ALA A 323 16.62 -0.68 -18.86
CA ALA A 323 16.87 0.71 -18.48
C ALA A 323 17.54 0.83 -17.09
N LEU A 324 17.14 0.03 -16.10
CA LEU A 324 17.77 0.00 -14.77
C LEU A 324 19.27 -0.28 -14.86
N VAL A 325 19.63 -1.40 -15.50
CA VAL A 325 21.03 -1.85 -15.58
C VAL A 325 21.86 -0.89 -16.42
N LYS A 326 21.32 -0.42 -17.56
CA LYS A 326 21.99 0.60 -18.36
C LYS A 326 22.23 1.88 -17.56
N GLY A 327 21.19 2.39 -16.89
CA GLY A 327 21.28 3.62 -16.09
C GLY A 327 22.29 3.53 -14.96
N TRP A 328 22.37 2.41 -14.25
CA TRP A 328 23.40 2.24 -13.21
C TRP A 328 24.81 2.12 -13.79
N ARG A 329 24.97 1.40 -14.90
CA ARG A 329 26.27 1.30 -15.59
C ARG A 329 26.77 2.66 -16.07
N ASP A 330 25.87 3.47 -16.63
CA ASP A 330 26.19 4.83 -17.08
C ASP A 330 26.52 5.73 -15.88
N ALA A 331 25.70 5.70 -14.83
CA ALA A 331 25.88 6.55 -13.65
C ALA A 331 27.18 6.29 -12.87
N TRP A 332 27.57 5.03 -12.72
CA TRP A 332 28.86 4.66 -12.09
C TRP A 332 30.05 4.72 -13.06
N ALA A 333 29.83 5.04 -14.34
CA ALA A 333 30.84 4.91 -15.40
C ALA A 333 31.46 3.49 -15.47
N MET A 334 30.63 2.46 -15.27
CA MET A 334 31.01 1.05 -15.27
C MET A 334 30.20 0.29 -16.33
N PRO A 335 30.55 0.37 -17.64
CA PRO A 335 29.77 -0.26 -18.72
C PRO A 335 29.66 -1.79 -18.60
N LYS A 336 30.59 -2.40 -17.86
CA LYS A 336 30.64 -3.85 -17.57
C LYS A 336 30.30 -4.18 -16.12
N MET A 337 29.63 -3.28 -15.38
CA MET A 337 29.25 -3.53 -13.99
C MET A 337 28.54 -4.90 -13.86
N PRO A 338 29.05 -5.82 -13.01
CA PRO A 338 28.37 -7.04 -12.65
C PRO A 338 27.02 -6.73 -12.02
N PHE A 339 25.96 -7.39 -12.48
CA PHE A 339 24.60 -7.22 -11.97
C PHE A 339 23.95 -8.58 -11.72
N TYR A 340 23.79 -8.93 -10.45
CA TYR A 340 23.22 -10.22 -10.05
C TYR A 340 21.87 -10.02 -9.39
N PHE A 341 20.85 -10.67 -9.93
CA PHE A 341 19.50 -10.48 -9.43
C PHE A 341 18.79 -11.80 -9.14
N THR A 342 17.78 -11.73 -8.29
CA THR A 342 16.96 -12.88 -7.99
C THR A 342 15.69 -12.90 -8.84
N GLN A 343 15.40 -14.02 -9.49
CA GLN A 343 14.07 -14.30 -10.02
C GLN A 343 13.05 -14.34 -8.86
N MET A 344 11.81 -13.88 -9.05
CA MET A 344 10.79 -13.86 -7.99
C MET A 344 10.52 -15.25 -7.42
N GLN A 345 10.26 -15.34 -6.12
CA GLN A 345 9.87 -16.59 -5.44
C GLN A 345 8.44 -17.03 -5.78
N CYS A 346 8.03 -18.22 -5.32
CA CYS A 346 6.64 -18.66 -5.39
C CYS A 346 5.70 -17.75 -4.59
N TYR A 347 4.59 -17.35 -5.21
CA TYR A 347 3.52 -16.59 -4.56
C TYR A 347 2.21 -16.71 -5.34
N GLY A 348 1.13 -17.08 -4.64
CA GLY A 348 -0.21 -17.21 -5.19
C GLY A 348 -0.94 -18.48 -4.72
N THR A 349 -1.87 -18.96 -5.54
CA THR A 349 -2.70 -20.15 -5.26
C THR A 349 -2.03 -21.40 -5.83
N PRO A 350 -1.80 -22.47 -5.05
CA PRO A 350 -1.16 -23.70 -5.54
C PRO A 350 -2.08 -24.49 -6.48
N HIS A 351 -2.26 -23.98 -7.69
CA HIS A 351 -3.07 -24.52 -8.76
C HIS A 351 -2.30 -24.38 -10.06
N SER A 352 -2.37 -25.40 -10.92
CA SER A 352 -1.62 -25.46 -12.19
C SER A 352 -1.95 -24.31 -13.14
N ASP A 353 -3.20 -23.81 -13.10
CA ASP A 353 -3.67 -22.69 -13.95
C ASP A 353 -3.59 -21.31 -13.26
N SER A 354 -3.10 -21.26 -12.02
CA SER A 354 -2.85 -19.96 -11.38
C SER A 354 -1.49 -19.46 -11.81
N VAL A 355 -1.40 -18.26 -12.40
CA VAL A 355 -0.13 -17.67 -12.84
C VAL A 355 0.66 -17.07 -11.66
N GLY A 356 0.03 -16.23 -10.83
CA GLY A 356 0.71 -15.57 -9.70
C GLY A 356 2.00 -14.87 -10.12
N PHE A 357 3.15 -15.27 -9.57
CA PHE A 357 4.46 -14.72 -9.98
C PHE A 357 5.13 -15.45 -11.17
N ALA A 358 4.46 -16.37 -11.86
CA ALA A 358 5.02 -17.00 -13.07
C ALA A 358 5.34 -15.97 -14.17
N ASP A 359 4.48 -14.98 -14.41
CA ASP A 359 4.71 -13.93 -15.42
C ASP A 359 5.93 -13.08 -15.12
N ILE A 360 6.05 -12.56 -13.90
CA ILE A 360 7.22 -11.74 -13.53
C ILE A 360 8.51 -12.55 -13.54
N ARG A 361 8.47 -13.84 -13.16
CA ARG A 361 9.62 -14.75 -13.28
C ARG A 361 10.03 -14.96 -14.74
N GLN A 362 9.06 -15.05 -15.65
CA GLN A 362 9.32 -15.18 -17.06
C GLN A 362 9.80 -13.86 -17.68
N ALA A 363 9.29 -12.71 -17.25
CA ALA A 363 9.80 -11.40 -17.67
C ALA A 363 11.26 -11.20 -17.21
N GLN A 364 11.60 -11.64 -16.00
CA GLN A 364 12.96 -11.67 -15.48
C GLN A 364 13.88 -12.61 -16.29
N HIS A 365 13.35 -13.77 -16.70
CA HIS A 365 14.08 -14.67 -17.59
C HIS A 365 14.30 -14.04 -18.98
N LEU A 366 13.27 -13.40 -19.55
CA LEU A 366 13.35 -12.66 -20.82
C LEU A 366 14.41 -11.56 -20.77
N PHE A 367 14.43 -10.76 -19.71
CA PHE A 367 15.49 -9.78 -19.47
C PHE A 367 16.87 -10.45 -19.48
N PHE A 368 17.03 -11.51 -18.69
CA PHE A 368 18.31 -12.21 -18.56
C PHE A 368 18.83 -12.76 -19.89
N ILE A 369 18.00 -13.46 -20.66
CA ILE A 369 18.44 -14.05 -21.94
C ILE A 369 18.84 -13.01 -22.99
N ASN A 370 18.27 -11.81 -22.92
CA ASN A 370 18.59 -10.71 -23.83
C ASN A 370 19.78 -9.85 -23.37
N ASN A 371 20.23 -9.98 -22.11
CA ASN A 371 21.20 -9.08 -21.48
C ASN A 371 22.30 -9.84 -20.72
N ARG A 372 22.88 -10.88 -21.32
CA ARG A 372 23.73 -11.86 -20.62
C ARG A 372 25.09 -11.35 -20.12
N GLU A 373 25.61 -10.31 -20.74
CA GLU A 373 26.96 -9.83 -20.43
C GLU A 373 27.00 -9.19 -19.03
N ASN A 374 27.80 -9.78 -18.13
CA ASN A 374 27.94 -9.38 -16.74
C ASN A 374 26.60 -9.31 -15.98
N VAL A 375 25.64 -10.16 -16.35
CA VAL A 375 24.36 -10.31 -15.65
C VAL A 375 24.19 -11.76 -15.22
N GLY A 376 23.71 -11.97 -14.00
CA GLY A 376 23.41 -13.28 -13.43
C GLY A 376 22.01 -13.32 -12.83
N MET A 377 21.31 -14.44 -13.04
CA MET A 377 19.97 -14.66 -12.52
C MET A 377 19.97 -15.82 -11.53
N VAL A 378 19.44 -15.58 -10.32
CA VAL A 378 19.23 -16.60 -9.30
C VAL A 378 17.78 -17.09 -9.33
N VAL A 379 17.60 -18.35 -9.71
CA VAL A 379 16.29 -19.02 -9.72
C VAL A 379 15.81 -19.27 -8.28
N GLN A 380 14.51 -19.04 -8.04
CA GLN A 380 13.86 -19.18 -6.72
C GLN A 380 12.53 -19.95 -6.76
N SER A 381 12.23 -20.67 -7.84
CA SER A 381 11.01 -21.49 -7.97
C SER A 381 10.95 -22.65 -6.97
N ASP A 382 12.08 -23.05 -6.42
CA ASP A 382 12.19 -24.06 -5.37
C ASP A 382 12.06 -23.47 -3.95
N LEU A 383 11.77 -22.17 -3.83
CA LEU A 383 11.62 -21.47 -2.55
C LEU A 383 10.15 -21.07 -2.30
N ASN A 384 9.79 -20.99 -1.01
CA ASN A 384 8.48 -20.52 -0.52
C ASN A 384 7.25 -21.41 -0.83
N SER A 385 7.46 -22.65 -1.30
CA SER A 385 6.38 -23.59 -1.65
C SER A 385 5.36 -23.83 -0.52
N ALA A 386 5.80 -23.81 0.73
CA ALA A 386 4.97 -24.13 1.90
C ALA A 386 4.14 -22.97 2.47
N ARG A 387 4.41 -21.72 2.06
CA ARG A 387 3.69 -20.52 2.51
C ARG A 387 3.44 -19.55 1.34
N PRO A 388 2.81 -20.02 0.26
CA PRO A 388 2.74 -19.25 -0.99
C PRO A 388 1.85 -18.01 -0.92
N SER A 389 1.01 -17.88 0.13
CA SER A 389 0.27 -16.65 0.41
C SER A 389 1.12 -15.57 1.09
N GLY A 390 2.31 -15.93 1.60
CA GLY A 390 3.28 -15.02 2.19
C GLY A 390 4.24 -14.48 1.13
N ILE A 391 4.11 -13.20 0.81
CA ILE A 391 4.96 -12.51 -0.18
C ILE A 391 6.41 -12.31 0.30
N HIS A 392 6.64 -12.42 1.62
CA HIS A 392 7.96 -12.39 2.26
C HIS A 392 8.33 -13.80 2.70
N TYR A 393 9.17 -14.45 1.90
CA TYR A 393 9.63 -15.81 2.16
C TYR A 393 10.74 -15.84 3.21
N TYR A 394 10.78 -16.89 4.03
CA TYR A 394 11.69 -16.98 5.17
C TYR A 394 13.14 -17.31 4.75
N ASN A 395 13.33 -18.21 3.79
CA ASN A 395 14.65 -18.63 3.34
C ASN A 395 15.30 -17.60 2.39
N LYS A 396 15.96 -16.59 2.96
CA LYS A 396 16.80 -15.62 2.24
C LYS A 396 18.28 -16.01 2.20
N LEU A 397 18.64 -17.11 2.86
CA LEU A 397 20.01 -17.63 2.92
C LEU A 397 20.44 -18.18 1.56
N HIS A 398 19.72 -19.19 1.04
CA HIS A 398 20.10 -19.82 -0.23
C HIS A 398 20.16 -18.87 -1.44
N PRO A 399 19.20 -17.94 -1.67
CA PRO A 399 19.33 -17.00 -2.78
C PRO A 399 20.50 -16.03 -2.62
N GLY A 400 20.84 -15.60 -1.39
CA GLY A 400 22.05 -14.79 -1.14
C GLY A 400 23.33 -15.57 -1.46
N MET A 401 23.42 -16.83 -1.02
CA MET A 401 24.54 -17.73 -1.38
C MET A 401 24.65 -17.96 -2.88
N ARG A 402 23.51 -18.14 -3.58
CA ARG A 402 23.48 -18.31 -5.05
C ARG A 402 23.95 -17.05 -5.78
N MET A 403 23.62 -15.85 -5.30
CA MET A 403 24.19 -14.61 -5.86
C MET A 403 25.71 -14.54 -5.65
N ALA A 404 26.21 -14.99 -4.49
CA ALA A 404 27.65 -15.01 -4.24
C ALA A 404 28.37 -16.01 -5.16
N ARG A 405 27.75 -17.15 -5.50
CA ARG A 405 28.31 -18.10 -6.48
C ARG A 405 28.49 -17.47 -7.86
N TRP A 406 27.54 -16.65 -8.31
CA TRP A 406 27.70 -15.87 -9.55
C TRP A 406 28.93 -14.98 -9.49
N ALA A 407 29.09 -14.20 -8.42
CA ALA A 407 30.25 -13.33 -8.25
C ALA A 407 31.56 -14.12 -8.19
N LEU A 408 31.62 -15.18 -7.39
CA LEU A 408 32.80 -16.05 -7.26
C LEU A 408 33.25 -16.64 -8.60
N ALA A 409 32.31 -17.12 -9.41
CA ALA A 409 32.63 -17.72 -10.69
C ALA A 409 32.96 -16.68 -11.78
N LYS A 410 32.25 -15.55 -11.82
CA LYS A 410 32.38 -14.58 -12.93
C LYS A 410 33.36 -13.45 -12.67
N ASP A 411 33.52 -13.03 -11.42
CA ASP A 411 34.36 -11.88 -11.06
C ASP A 411 35.66 -12.31 -10.35
N TYR A 412 35.66 -13.48 -9.70
CA TYR A 412 36.81 -13.98 -8.94
C TYR A 412 37.42 -15.28 -9.48
N GLY A 413 36.93 -15.76 -10.65
CA GLY A 413 37.53 -16.90 -11.37
C GLY A 413 37.47 -18.25 -10.65
N LYS A 414 36.57 -18.43 -9.66
CA LYS A 414 36.41 -19.71 -8.96
C LYS A 414 35.70 -20.72 -9.87
N ASP A 415 36.27 -21.92 -10.01
CA ASP A 415 35.63 -23.02 -10.74
C ASP A 415 34.55 -23.69 -9.87
N ILE A 416 33.35 -23.10 -9.90
CA ILE A 416 32.19 -23.58 -9.14
C ILE A 416 30.92 -23.50 -9.97
N ALA A 417 29.96 -24.37 -9.67
CA ALA A 417 28.60 -24.25 -10.20
C ALA A 417 27.90 -23.02 -9.63
N TYR A 418 27.43 -22.13 -10.52
CA TYR A 418 26.84 -20.85 -10.15
C TYR A 418 25.40 -20.65 -10.61
N THR A 419 24.89 -21.48 -11.53
CA THR A 419 23.50 -21.45 -11.99
C THR A 419 22.95 -22.87 -12.17
N GLY A 420 21.63 -23.00 -12.08
CA GLY A 420 20.93 -24.21 -12.54
C GLY A 420 20.67 -24.19 -14.04
N PRO A 421 20.04 -25.25 -14.59
CA PRO A 421 19.73 -25.35 -16.02
C PRO A 421 18.93 -24.15 -16.53
N ILE A 422 19.44 -23.51 -17.58
CA ILE A 422 18.79 -22.38 -18.26
C ILE A 422 18.12 -22.92 -19.52
N TYR A 423 16.81 -22.71 -19.64
CA TYR A 423 16.03 -23.14 -20.80
C TYR A 423 16.55 -22.50 -22.09
N ALA A 424 16.85 -23.33 -23.09
CA ALA A 424 17.40 -22.90 -24.39
C ALA A 424 16.39 -23.03 -25.54
N GLY A 425 15.31 -23.80 -25.37
CA GLY A 425 14.32 -24.05 -26.40
C GLY A 425 13.74 -25.46 -26.34
N TYR A 426 12.88 -25.79 -27.31
CA TYR A 426 12.42 -27.16 -27.53
C TYR A 426 12.23 -27.45 -29.03
N GLN A 427 12.22 -28.73 -29.37
CA GLN A 427 11.83 -29.24 -30.68
C GLN A 427 10.67 -30.22 -30.53
N ILE A 428 9.73 -30.19 -31.48
CA ILE A 428 8.66 -31.18 -31.55
C ILE A 428 9.10 -32.30 -32.49
N LYS A 429 9.09 -33.54 -31.99
CA LYS A 429 9.33 -34.76 -32.80
C LYS A 429 8.19 -35.74 -32.56
N GLY A 430 7.33 -35.91 -33.56
CA GLY A 430 6.09 -36.66 -33.41
C GLY A 430 5.21 -36.04 -32.32
N GLY A 431 4.71 -36.88 -31.39
CA GLY A 431 3.92 -36.44 -30.24
C GLY A 431 4.71 -36.00 -29.01
N LYS A 432 6.01 -35.70 -29.15
CA LYS A 432 6.91 -35.37 -28.02
C LYS A 432 7.55 -33.99 -28.19
N ALA A 433 7.72 -33.27 -27.09
CA ALA A 433 8.56 -32.08 -27.02
C ALA A 433 9.90 -32.44 -26.37
N ILE A 434 11.01 -32.19 -27.08
CA ILE A 434 12.38 -32.37 -26.59
C ILE A 434 12.89 -31.01 -26.14
N VAL A 435 13.01 -30.81 -24.83
CA VAL A 435 13.44 -29.56 -24.20
C VAL A 435 14.95 -29.58 -24.02
N SER A 436 15.61 -28.49 -24.43
CA SER A 436 17.05 -28.30 -24.34
C SER A 436 17.41 -27.21 -23.33
N PHE A 437 18.58 -27.34 -22.73
CA PHE A 437 19.15 -26.40 -21.79
C PHE A 437 20.54 -25.95 -22.25
N GLU A 438 20.99 -24.80 -21.78
CA GLU A 438 22.31 -24.29 -22.12
C GLU A 438 23.41 -25.17 -21.54
N LYS A 439 24.36 -25.60 -22.38
CA LYS A 439 25.46 -26.50 -22.00
C LYS A 439 26.25 -26.01 -20.77
N GLY A 440 26.57 -24.71 -20.72
CA GLY A 440 27.31 -24.09 -19.60
C GLY A 440 26.53 -23.95 -18.29
N SER A 441 25.25 -24.36 -18.26
CA SER A 441 24.39 -24.32 -17.07
C SER A 441 24.17 -25.70 -16.43
N LEU A 442 24.68 -26.76 -17.06
CA LEU A 442 24.40 -28.14 -16.69
C LEU A 442 25.29 -28.70 -15.59
N PHE A 443 26.52 -28.22 -15.41
CA PHE A 443 27.44 -28.63 -14.32
C PHE A 443 27.34 -30.12 -13.93
N GLY A 444 27.65 -31.01 -14.88
CA GLY A 444 27.56 -32.47 -14.72
C GLY A 444 26.33 -33.12 -15.37
N GLY A 445 25.29 -32.35 -15.70
CA GLY A 445 24.09 -32.84 -16.39
C GLY A 445 22.81 -32.56 -15.58
N LEU A 446 21.70 -33.15 -16.01
CA LEU A 446 20.39 -33.00 -15.35
C LEU A 446 20.16 -34.08 -14.30
N MET A 447 19.39 -33.76 -13.26
CA MET A 447 18.92 -34.73 -12.27
C MET A 447 17.51 -34.40 -11.77
N VAL A 448 16.83 -35.42 -11.27
CA VAL A 448 15.64 -35.25 -10.42
C VAL A 448 16.11 -35.10 -8.99
N ALA A 449 15.79 -33.99 -8.34
CA ALA A 449 16.22 -33.70 -6.98
C ALA A 449 15.17 -32.96 -6.15
N ASN A 450 15.35 -32.98 -4.84
CA ASN A 450 14.45 -32.35 -3.89
C ASN A 450 15.24 -31.47 -2.90
N LYS A 451 14.76 -30.24 -2.74
CA LYS A 451 15.28 -29.25 -1.78
C LYS A 451 14.67 -29.36 -0.38
N GLY A 452 13.54 -30.05 -0.26
CA GLY A 452 12.67 -30.05 0.90
C GLY A 452 11.69 -28.89 0.90
N MET A 453 10.86 -28.83 1.95
CA MET A 453 9.84 -27.80 2.10
C MET A 453 10.27 -26.67 3.03
N ALA A 454 9.96 -25.43 2.64
CA ALA A 454 10.31 -24.23 3.42
C ALA A 454 9.59 -24.12 4.78
N LYS A 455 8.64 -25.00 5.10
CA LYS A 455 8.04 -25.10 6.45
C LYS A 455 8.91 -25.94 7.40
N ASP A 456 9.64 -26.91 6.86
CA ASP A 456 10.43 -27.91 7.60
C ASP A 456 11.90 -27.48 7.71
N TYR A 457 12.21 -26.21 7.39
CA TYR A 457 13.58 -25.70 7.36
C TYR A 457 14.32 -25.73 8.69
N LYS A 458 13.59 -25.87 9.80
CA LYS A 458 14.17 -26.03 11.14
C LYS A 458 14.50 -27.49 11.46
N GLU A 459 13.96 -28.44 10.70
CA GLU A 459 14.24 -29.85 10.88
C GLU A 459 15.57 -30.20 10.19
N PRO A 460 16.58 -30.71 10.92
CA PRO A 460 17.86 -31.05 10.36
C PRO A 460 17.73 -31.98 9.15
N GLY A 461 18.40 -31.62 8.05
CA GLY A 461 18.48 -32.45 6.84
C GLY A 461 17.22 -32.47 5.95
N LYS A 462 16.12 -31.82 6.35
CA LYS A 462 14.86 -31.75 5.57
C LYS A 462 14.89 -30.71 4.47
N PHE A 463 15.31 -29.48 4.76
CA PHE A 463 15.45 -28.40 3.78
C PHE A 463 16.94 -28.07 3.55
N VAL A 464 17.44 -28.28 2.34
CA VAL A 464 18.89 -28.38 2.07
C VAL A 464 19.33 -27.57 0.84
N GLU A 465 20.57 -27.12 0.82
CA GLU A 465 21.26 -26.56 -0.35
C GLU A 465 22.68 -27.14 -0.38
N PRO A 466 23.13 -27.79 -1.46
CA PRO A 466 22.40 -28.10 -2.70
C PRO A 466 21.22 -29.06 -2.50
N ALA A 467 20.31 -29.13 -3.49
CA ALA A 467 19.21 -30.11 -3.48
C ALA A 467 19.75 -31.55 -3.57
N LYS A 468 19.06 -32.51 -2.94
CA LYS A 468 19.45 -33.93 -2.90
C LYS A 468 18.80 -34.70 -4.04
N ALA A 469 19.57 -35.53 -4.74
CA ALA A 469 19.05 -36.38 -5.81
C ALA A 469 17.96 -37.34 -5.29
N THR A 470 16.93 -37.54 -6.12
CA THR A 470 15.82 -38.46 -5.89
C THR A 470 15.55 -39.25 -7.18
N PRO A 471 16.45 -40.18 -7.56
CA PRO A 471 16.45 -40.81 -8.89
C PRO A 471 15.17 -41.62 -9.19
N ASP A 472 14.51 -42.14 -8.16
CA ASP A 472 13.26 -42.90 -8.30
C ASP A 472 12.01 -42.02 -8.46
N ALA A 473 12.15 -40.70 -8.28
CA ALA A 473 11.04 -39.76 -8.44
C ALA A 473 10.84 -39.39 -9.91
N LYS A 474 9.57 -39.26 -10.33
CA LYS A 474 9.24 -38.74 -11.67
C LYS A 474 9.43 -37.23 -11.73
N LEU A 475 9.86 -36.71 -12.87
CA LEU A 475 9.79 -35.26 -13.14
C LEU A 475 8.34 -34.78 -13.04
N ASN A 476 8.16 -33.58 -12.49
CA ASN A 476 6.85 -32.98 -12.29
C ASN A 476 6.77 -31.56 -12.90
N HIS A 477 5.58 -30.97 -12.86
CA HIS A 477 5.27 -29.61 -13.37
C HIS A 477 5.53 -29.37 -14.86
N PHE A 478 5.64 -30.43 -15.66
CA PHE A 478 5.61 -30.35 -17.11
C PHE A 478 4.18 -30.39 -17.65
N ARG A 479 3.90 -29.51 -18.62
CA ARG A 479 2.62 -29.49 -19.34
C ARG A 479 2.88 -29.22 -20.83
N LEU A 480 2.02 -29.78 -21.67
CA LEU A 480 2.03 -29.55 -23.12
C LEU A 480 0.78 -28.77 -23.53
N CYS A 481 0.94 -27.92 -24.54
CA CYS A 481 -0.14 -27.16 -25.17
C CYS A 481 -0.42 -27.73 -26.56
N GLY A 482 -1.68 -28.03 -26.85
CA GLY A 482 -2.15 -28.52 -28.14
C GLY A 482 -2.75 -27.41 -29.02
N LYS A 483 -3.35 -27.80 -30.14
CA LYS A 483 -4.08 -26.88 -31.05
C LYS A 483 -5.28 -26.19 -30.40
N ASP A 484 -5.82 -26.77 -29.33
CA ASP A 484 -6.89 -26.20 -28.51
C ASP A 484 -6.43 -25.01 -27.66
N LYS A 485 -5.12 -24.71 -27.65
CA LYS A 485 -4.47 -23.68 -26.81
C LYS A 485 -4.71 -23.90 -25.32
N LYS A 486 -4.98 -25.14 -24.91
CA LYS A 486 -5.11 -25.52 -23.50
C LYS A 486 -3.87 -26.27 -23.03
N TRP A 487 -3.51 -26.04 -21.79
CA TRP A 487 -2.38 -26.70 -21.16
C TRP A 487 -2.83 -28.00 -20.48
N HIS A 488 -2.20 -29.11 -20.84
CA HIS A 488 -2.48 -30.45 -20.28
C HIS A 488 -1.25 -30.97 -19.53
N THR A 489 -1.45 -31.69 -18.44
CA THR A 489 -0.36 -32.39 -17.71
C THR A 489 0.40 -33.34 -18.66
N ALA A 490 1.70 -33.41 -18.51
CA ALA A 490 2.56 -34.24 -19.35
C ALA A 490 3.58 -35.02 -18.51
N ASP A 491 3.89 -36.23 -18.96
CA ASP A 491 5.00 -37.02 -18.45
C ASP A 491 6.31 -36.47 -19.01
N ALA A 492 7.36 -36.49 -18.21
CA ALA A 492 8.69 -36.00 -18.59
C ALA A 492 9.78 -36.96 -18.11
N VAL A 493 10.79 -37.17 -18.94
CA VAL A 493 11.97 -38.02 -18.64
C VAL A 493 13.26 -37.32 -19.07
N ILE A 494 14.32 -37.47 -18.28
CA ILE A 494 15.66 -36.98 -18.61
C ILE A 494 16.28 -37.98 -19.61
N VAL A 495 16.79 -37.47 -20.74
CA VAL A 495 17.53 -38.25 -21.74
C VAL A 495 18.80 -37.48 -22.08
N GLY A 496 19.92 -37.92 -21.50
CA GLY A 496 21.18 -37.17 -21.52
C GLY A 496 20.99 -35.76 -20.93
N ASP A 497 21.33 -34.75 -21.72
CA ASP A 497 21.21 -33.32 -21.35
C ASP A 497 19.85 -32.69 -21.73
N THR A 498 18.88 -33.51 -22.14
CA THR A 498 17.55 -33.04 -22.58
C THR A 498 16.44 -33.61 -21.70
N VAL A 499 15.26 -32.97 -21.75
CA VAL A 499 14.04 -33.52 -21.16
C VAL A 499 13.04 -33.82 -22.27
N VAL A 500 12.61 -35.07 -22.37
CA VAL A 500 11.59 -35.52 -23.33
C VAL A 500 10.23 -35.50 -22.64
N VAL A 501 9.29 -34.72 -23.17
CA VAL A 501 7.97 -34.47 -22.60
C VAL A 501 6.88 -35.01 -23.55
N SER A 502 5.91 -35.75 -23.02
CA SER A 502 4.80 -36.33 -23.80
C SER A 502 3.50 -36.37 -23.01
N SER A 503 2.35 -36.30 -23.70
CA SER A 503 1.03 -36.41 -23.08
C SER A 503 0.05 -37.09 -24.03
N GLN A 504 -0.71 -38.08 -23.55
CA GLN A 504 -1.75 -38.74 -24.35
C GLN A 504 -2.86 -37.76 -24.77
N SER A 505 -3.15 -36.75 -23.95
CA SER A 505 -4.13 -35.70 -24.25
C SER A 505 -3.65 -34.71 -25.32
N VAL A 506 -2.35 -34.71 -25.65
CA VAL A 506 -1.73 -33.77 -26.60
C VAL A 506 -0.89 -34.54 -27.61
N PRO A 507 -1.50 -35.24 -28.58
CA PRO A 507 -0.77 -36.02 -29.59
C PRO A 507 0.03 -35.16 -30.57
N ALA A 508 -0.29 -33.88 -30.70
CA ALA A 508 0.40 -32.91 -31.55
C ALA A 508 0.73 -31.63 -30.74
N PRO A 509 1.78 -31.66 -29.91
CA PRO A 509 2.15 -30.52 -29.08
C PRO A 509 2.67 -29.36 -29.92
N MET A 510 2.26 -28.14 -29.57
CA MET A 510 2.79 -26.89 -30.11
C MET A 510 3.49 -26.03 -29.06
N GLY A 511 3.35 -26.37 -27.78
CA GLY A 511 3.97 -25.65 -26.68
C GLY A 511 4.29 -26.56 -25.50
N VAL A 512 5.23 -26.10 -24.68
CA VAL A 512 5.71 -26.79 -23.47
C VAL A 512 5.92 -25.76 -22.38
N GLN A 513 5.62 -26.15 -21.15
CA GLN A 513 5.94 -25.37 -19.96
C GLN A 513 6.48 -26.25 -18.84
N TYR A 514 7.34 -25.66 -18.03
CA TYR A 514 7.87 -26.23 -16.81
C TYR A 514 7.76 -25.21 -15.67
N ALA A 515 7.12 -25.60 -14.56
CA ALA A 515 7.02 -24.80 -13.33
C ALA A 515 6.45 -23.37 -13.52
N TYR A 516 5.72 -23.14 -14.61
CA TYR A 516 5.06 -21.88 -14.95
C TYR A 516 3.64 -21.84 -14.36
N ASN A 517 3.59 -21.71 -13.05
CA ASN A 517 2.38 -21.49 -12.27
C ASN A 517 2.76 -20.79 -10.95
N SER A 518 1.82 -20.29 -10.18
CA SER A 518 2.11 -19.41 -9.03
C SER A 518 2.90 -20.11 -7.92
N VAL A 519 2.70 -21.42 -7.76
CA VAL A 519 3.37 -22.28 -6.78
C VAL A 519 3.69 -23.63 -7.43
N PRO A 520 4.85 -23.78 -8.11
CA PRO A 520 5.36 -25.07 -8.57
C PRO A 520 5.93 -25.86 -7.37
N GLU A 521 5.04 -26.28 -6.47
CA GLU A 521 5.40 -26.99 -5.25
C GLU A 521 6.20 -28.26 -5.56
N ASN A 522 7.42 -28.35 -5.03
CA ASN A 522 8.36 -29.44 -5.31
C ASN A 522 8.77 -29.56 -6.79
N SER A 523 8.88 -28.45 -7.53
CA SER A 523 9.59 -28.46 -8.82
C SER A 523 10.97 -29.09 -8.68
N ASN A 524 11.19 -30.19 -9.42
CA ASN A 524 12.24 -31.16 -9.12
C ASN A 524 13.30 -31.36 -10.21
N LEU A 525 13.32 -30.52 -11.25
CA LEU A 525 14.40 -30.51 -12.24
C LEU A 525 15.56 -29.62 -11.77
N TYR A 526 16.73 -30.24 -11.60
CA TYR A 526 17.98 -29.60 -11.17
C TYR A 526 19.13 -30.00 -12.10
N ASN A 527 20.26 -29.29 -12.01
CA ASN A 527 21.52 -29.85 -12.46
C ASN A 527 22.17 -30.74 -11.39
N GLN A 528 23.22 -31.49 -11.74
CA GLN A 528 23.95 -32.34 -10.79
C GLN A 528 24.65 -31.55 -9.67
N ALA A 529 24.87 -30.25 -9.83
CA ALA A 529 25.32 -29.37 -8.75
C ALA A 529 24.19 -28.97 -7.75
N GLY A 530 22.96 -29.42 -7.98
CA GLY A 530 21.81 -29.20 -7.12
C GLY A 530 21.25 -27.77 -7.15
N LEU A 531 21.38 -27.08 -8.28
CA LEU A 531 20.77 -25.79 -8.58
C LEU A 531 19.54 -25.95 -9.50
N PRO A 532 18.42 -25.27 -9.22
CA PRO A 532 17.14 -25.52 -9.88
C PRO A 532 17.09 -25.00 -11.31
N ALA A 533 16.37 -25.71 -12.19
CA ALA A 533 16.12 -25.28 -13.55
C ALA A 533 15.19 -24.05 -13.61
N THR A 534 15.44 -23.17 -14.57
CA THR A 534 14.63 -21.97 -14.79
C THR A 534 13.21 -22.34 -15.25
N PRO A 535 12.14 -21.83 -14.62
CA PRO A 535 10.77 -21.99 -15.11
C PRO A 535 10.56 -21.31 -16.47
N PHE A 536 9.73 -21.91 -17.32
CA PHE A 536 9.39 -21.35 -18.64
C PHE A 536 8.01 -21.84 -19.11
N ALA A 537 7.42 -21.08 -20.03
CA ALA A 537 6.28 -21.49 -20.84
C ALA A 537 6.47 -20.92 -22.23
N ALA A 538 6.40 -21.77 -23.24
CA ALA A 538 6.61 -21.37 -24.62
C ALA A 538 5.62 -22.06 -25.56
N ILE A 539 5.16 -21.33 -26.57
CA ILE A 539 4.35 -21.83 -27.69
C ILE A 539 5.02 -21.38 -28.98
N ASN A 540 5.16 -22.30 -29.95
CA ASN A 540 5.88 -22.07 -31.20
C ASN A 540 7.28 -21.45 -30.99
N GLY A 541 8.00 -21.93 -29.97
CA GLY A 541 9.34 -21.44 -29.62
C GLY A 541 9.40 -20.05 -28.98
N LYS A 542 8.26 -19.40 -28.70
CA LYS A 542 8.21 -18.06 -28.09
C LYS A 542 7.66 -18.13 -26.67
N LEU A 543 8.28 -17.39 -25.75
CA LEU A 543 7.80 -17.19 -24.38
C LEU A 543 6.41 -16.52 -24.38
N ILE A 544 5.53 -16.92 -23.48
CA ILE A 544 4.13 -16.47 -23.41
C ILE A 544 3.78 -15.81 -22.06
N PHE A 545 2.85 -14.88 -22.07
CA PHE A 545 2.44 -14.12 -20.87
C PHE A 545 0.91 -14.08 -20.76
N GLU A 546 0.34 -13.78 -19.57
CA GLU A 546 -1.14 -13.68 -19.44
C GLU A 546 -1.74 -12.62 -20.38
N GLU A 547 -0.98 -11.55 -20.66
CA GLU A 547 -1.38 -10.50 -21.61
C GLU A 547 -1.56 -11.02 -23.05
N ASP A 548 -0.94 -12.14 -23.41
CA ASP A 548 -1.13 -12.78 -24.73
C ASP A 548 -2.47 -13.55 -24.81
N ASN A 549 -3.17 -13.75 -23.68
CA ASN A 549 -4.49 -14.40 -23.62
C ASN A 549 -5.63 -13.38 -23.65
N LEU A 550 -5.93 -12.85 -24.84
CA LEU A 550 -6.97 -11.83 -25.05
C LEU A 550 -8.36 -12.20 -24.49
N ALA A 551 -8.73 -13.48 -24.51
CA ALA A 551 -10.00 -13.96 -23.98
C ALA A 551 -10.07 -13.83 -22.45
N GLN A 552 -8.98 -14.15 -21.76
CA GLN A 552 -8.87 -14.00 -20.31
C GLN A 552 -8.84 -12.51 -19.91
N LEU A 553 -8.14 -11.67 -20.67
CA LEU A 553 -8.14 -10.21 -20.47
C LEU A 553 -9.54 -9.61 -20.65
N ALA A 554 -10.27 -10.02 -21.69
CA ALA A 554 -11.65 -9.61 -21.93
C ALA A 554 -12.60 -10.08 -20.82
N ALA A 555 -12.49 -11.33 -20.37
CA ALA A 555 -13.27 -11.87 -19.26
C ALA A 555 -12.98 -11.13 -17.94
N GLN A 556 -11.73 -10.74 -17.70
CA GLN A 556 -11.35 -9.96 -16.53
C GLN A 556 -11.93 -8.54 -16.61
N LYS A 557 -11.82 -7.88 -17.76
CA LYS A 557 -12.46 -6.57 -18.01
C LYS A 557 -13.97 -6.64 -17.79
N ALA A 558 -14.65 -7.68 -18.27
CA ALA A 558 -16.08 -7.91 -18.05
C ALA A 558 -16.43 -8.15 -16.56
N LYS A 559 -15.63 -8.97 -15.85
CA LYS A 559 -15.81 -9.24 -14.41
C LYS A 559 -15.72 -7.97 -13.56
N TYR A 560 -14.86 -7.03 -13.95
CA TYR A 560 -14.68 -5.76 -13.25
C TYR A 560 -15.47 -4.59 -13.86
N ALA A 561 -16.23 -4.81 -14.95
CA ALA A 561 -17.01 -3.76 -15.61
C ALA A 561 -17.92 -3.00 -14.63
N ARG A 562 -18.55 -3.69 -13.67
CA ARG A 562 -19.34 -3.03 -12.60
C ARG A 562 -18.61 -1.99 -11.75
N TYR A 563 -17.29 -1.98 -11.80
CA TYR A 563 -16.42 -1.09 -11.04
C TYR A 563 -15.64 -0.11 -11.93
N THR A 564 -15.47 -0.42 -13.21
CA THR A 564 -14.59 0.31 -14.14
C THR A 564 -15.34 0.95 -15.30
N ASP A 565 -16.49 0.40 -15.68
CA ASP A 565 -17.33 0.94 -16.73
C ASP A 565 -18.29 1.99 -16.12
N PRO A 566 -18.16 3.28 -16.50
CA PRO A 566 -19.05 4.34 -16.01
C PRO A 566 -20.51 4.12 -16.41
N ASN A 567 -20.78 3.30 -17.43
CA ASN A 567 -22.11 3.03 -17.98
C ASN A 567 -22.68 1.69 -17.51
N TYR A 568 -22.01 0.97 -16.61
CA TYR A 568 -22.53 -0.30 -16.10
C TYR A 568 -23.91 -0.09 -15.44
N PRO A 569 -24.94 -0.91 -15.74
CA PRO A 569 -26.26 -0.77 -15.14
C PRO A 569 -26.24 -0.93 -13.62
N ILE A 570 -26.52 0.16 -12.90
CA ILE A 570 -26.63 0.22 -11.45
C ILE A 570 -28.12 0.16 -11.11
N LEU A 571 -28.50 -0.76 -10.22
CA LEU A 571 -29.74 -0.68 -9.46
C LEU A 571 -29.45 -1.09 -8.02
N GLN A 572 -29.52 -0.13 -7.11
CA GLN A 572 -29.32 -0.33 -5.68
C GLN A 572 -30.51 0.25 -4.92
N VAL A 573 -30.94 -0.43 -3.85
CA VAL A 573 -31.97 0.03 -2.91
C VAL A 573 -31.30 0.22 -1.54
N ALA A 574 -31.74 1.21 -0.76
CA ALA A 574 -31.19 1.52 0.56
C ALA A 574 -31.01 0.26 1.44
N GLN A 575 -29.96 0.27 2.27
CA GLN A 575 -29.40 -1.00 2.79
C GLN A 575 -30.29 -1.73 3.79
N TYR A 576 -31.19 -1.04 4.47
CA TYR A 576 -32.12 -1.64 5.44
C TYR A 576 -33.34 -2.30 4.77
N TYR A 577 -33.60 -2.05 3.48
CA TYR A 577 -34.60 -2.80 2.70
C TYR A 577 -34.06 -4.20 2.36
N ARG A 578 -34.14 -5.10 3.34
CA ARG A 578 -33.76 -6.52 3.27
C ARG A 578 -34.88 -7.36 3.83
N ASP A 579 -34.87 -8.64 3.48
CA ASP A 579 -35.91 -9.56 3.91
C ASP A 579 -36.03 -9.52 5.44
N GLY A 580 -37.27 -9.47 5.92
CA GLY A 580 -37.55 -9.33 7.34
C GLY A 580 -37.58 -7.90 7.86
N ALA A 581 -37.51 -6.86 7.01
CA ALA A 581 -37.54 -5.48 7.48
C ALA A 581 -38.80 -5.12 8.29
N ILE A 582 -38.66 -4.17 9.21
CA ILE A 582 -39.79 -3.47 9.84
C ILE A 582 -39.72 -2.01 9.41
N LEU A 583 -40.84 -1.50 8.89
CA LEU A 583 -41.01 -0.11 8.48
C LEU A 583 -41.81 0.66 9.54
N GLN A 584 -41.49 1.94 9.71
CA GLN A 584 -42.16 2.79 10.69
C GLN A 584 -43.63 3.03 10.29
N ARG A 585 -44.55 2.72 11.22
CA ARG A 585 -45.98 3.02 11.08
C ARG A 585 -46.28 4.51 11.22
N ASP A 586 -47.44 4.92 10.71
CA ASP A 586 -48.02 6.26 10.88
C ASP A 586 -47.15 7.42 10.37
N LYS A 587 -46.14 7.11 9.54
CA LYS A 587 -45.24 8.05 8.88
C LYS A 587 -45.11 7.69 7.41
N PRO A 588 -44.92 8.67 6.50
CA PRO A 588 -44.58 8.38 5.11
C PRO A 588 -43.35 7.47 5.00
N ILE A 589 -43.34 6.61 3.99
CA ILE A 589 -42.30 5.58 3.80
C ILE A 589 -41.42 5.98 2.60
N PRO A 590 -40.24 6.56 2.83
CA PRO A 590 -39.32 6.92 1.75
C PRO A 590 -38.58 5.67 1.25
N VAL A 591 -38.76 5.30 -0.02
CA VAL A 591 -37.99 4.24 -0.69
C VAL A 591 -37.04 4.89 -1.69
N TRP A 592 -35.75 4.64 -1.52
CA TRP A 592 -34.72 5.31 -2.31
C TRP A 592 -33.54 4.39 -2.64
N GLY A 593 -32.72 4.83 -3.59
CA GLY A 593 -31.62 4.06 -4.10
C GLY A 593 -30.79 4.78 -5.15
N HIS A 594 -29.96 4.01 -5.85
CA HIS A 594 -29.10 4.51 -6.93
C HIS A 594 -29.36 3.75 -8.22
N ALA A 595 -29.34 4.46 -9.34
CA ALA A 595 -29.34 3.91 -10.69
C ALA A 595 -28.67 4.91 -11.64
N ASN A 596 -28.21 4.48 -12.82
CA ASN A 596 -27.61 5.42 -13.78
C ASN A 596 -28.58 6.56 -14.10
N GLN A 597 -28.04 7.75 -14.42
CA GLN A 597 -28.84 8.92 -14.76
C GLN A 597 -29.84 8.61 -15.87
N GLY A 598 -31.07 9.10 -15.75
CA GLY A 598 -32.16 8.89 -16.71
C GLY A 598 -32.84 7.52 -16.62
N VAL A 599 -32.33 6.59 -15.80
CA VAL A 599 -32.98 5.28 -15.60
C VAL A 599 -34.31 5.47 -14.87
N LYS A 600 -35.41 5.04 -15.51
CA LYS A 600 -36.71 4.94 -14.85
C LYS A 600 -36.73 3.71 -13.95
N VAL A 601 -37.22 3.90 -12.73
CA VAL A 601 -37.37 2.86 -11.71
C VAL A 601 -38.84 2.78 -11.32
N THR A 602 -39.40 1.57 -11.34
CA THR A 602 -40.75 1.24 -10.89
C THR A 602 -40.64 0.54 -9.54
N ILE A 603 -41.37 1.05 -8.54
CA ILE A 603 -41.31 0.58 -7.16
C ILE A 603 -42.72 0.18 -6.74
N THR A 604 -42.90 -1.04 -6.27
CA THR A 604 -44.18 -1.53 -5.72
C THR A 604 -43.99 -1.93 -4.26
N LEU A 605 -44.73 -1.32 -3.35
CA LEU A 605 -44.72 -1.61 -1.92
C LEU A 605 -46.16 -1.84 -1.44
N GLY A 606 -46.45 -3.02 -0.89
CA GLY A 606 -47.78 -3.32 -0.33
C GLY A 606 -48.93 -3.16 -1.33
N GLY A 607 -48.68 -3.43 -2.62
CA GLY A 607 -49.68 -3.28 -3.70
C GLY A 607 -49.75 -1.89 -4.34
N VAL A 608 -49.17 -0.85 -3.73
CA VAL A 608 -49.07 0.50 -4.31
C VAL A 608 -47.85 0.56 -5.21
N THR A 609 -47.98 1.13 -6.41
CA THR A 609 -46.87 1.30 -7.35
C THR A 609 -46.57 2.78 -7.59
N LYS A 610 -45.29 3.14 -7.61
CA LYS A 610 -44.76 4.47 -7.92
C LYS A 610 -43.60 4.36 -8.89
N THR A 611 -43.28 5.45 -9.57
CA THR A 611 -42.12 5.53 -10.47
C THR A 611 -41.25 6.73 -10.14
N ALA A 612 -39.94 6.59 -10.32
CA ALA A 612 -38.98 7.68 -10.28
C ALA A 612 -38.01 7.58 -11.46
N VAL A 613 -37.37 8.68 -11.81
CA VAL A 613 -36.25 8.71 -12.74
C VAL A 613 -35.01 9.05 -11.95
N ALA A 614 -33.93 8.30 -12.15
CA ALA A 614 -32.66 8.62 -11.53
C ALA A 614 -32.14 9.96 -12.07
N ASN A 615 -31.87 10.88 -11.15
CA ASN A 615 -31.42 12.23 -11.46
C ASN A 615 -29.95 12.24 -11.95
N ASP A 616 -29.43 13.43 -12.24
CA ASP A 616 -28.05 13.66 -12.70
C ASP A 616 -27.00 13.24 -11.65
N TYR A 617 -27.42 13.01 -10.41
CA TYR A 617 -26.60 12.47 -9.33
C TYR A 617 -26.70 10.93 -9.19
N GLN A 618 -27.36 10.26 -10.14
CA GLN A 618 -27.59 8.80 -10.14
C GLN A 618 -28.41 8.30 -8.94
N GLN A 619 -29.31 9.14 -8.42
CA GLN A 619 -30.16 8.86 -7.27
C GLN A 619 -31.64 8.87 -7.67
N TRP A 620 -32.43 8.00 -7.05
CA TRP A 620 -33.88 7.97 -7.19
C TRP A 620 -34.54 7.79 -5.83
N ALA A 621 -35.72 8.35 -5.65
CA ALA A 621 -36.53 8.20 -4.45
C ALA A 621 -38.02 8.31 -4.80
N VAL A 622 -38.85 7.59 -4.07
CA VAL A 622 -40.30 7.73 -4.04
C VAL A 622 -40.78 7.69 -2.60
N GLU A 623 -41.85 8.41 -2.30
CA GLU A 623 -42.49 8.36 -0.99
C GLU A 623 -43.83 7.64 -1.08
N PHE A 624 -44.04 6.64 -0.22
CA PHE A 624 -45.32 5.95 -0.07
C PHE A 624 -46.12 6.53 1.11
N PRO A 625 -47.46 6.50 1.04
CA PRO A 625 -48.32 6.93 2.15
C PRO A 625 -48.00 6.18 3.45
N ALA A 626 -48.35 6.80 4.57
CA ALA A 626 -48.23 6.18 5.88
C ALA A 626 -49.07 4.90 5.98
N MET A 627 -48.49 3.85 6.57
CA MET A 627 -49.16 2.58 6.81
C MET A 627 -49.43 2.39 8.31
N LYS A 628 -50.55 1.76 8.65
CA LYS A 628 -50.85 1.35 10.03
C LYS A 628 -50.01 0.15 10.45
N ALA A 629 -49.87 -0.07 11.75
CA ALA A 629 -49.19 -1.25 12.28
C ALA A 629 -49.83 -2.53 11.71
N SER A 630 -49.00 -3.47 11.25
CA SER A 630 -49.48 -4.71 10.68
C SER A 630 -48.47 -5.83 10.88
N THR A 631 -48.97 -6.98 11.34
CA THR A 631 -48.25 -8.24 11.43
C THR A 631 -48.30 -9.04 10.12
N GLN A 632 -49.10 -8.58 9.14
CA GLN A 632 -49.22 -9.21 7.83
C GLN A 632 -48.01 -8.82 6.95
N PRO A 633 -47.25 -9.79 6.43
CA PRO A 633 -46.06 -9.50 5.65
C PRO A 633 -46.39 -8.91 4.28
N ILE A 634 -45.72 -7.81 3.93
CA ILE A 634 -45.76 -7.21 2.59
C ILE A 634 -44.43 -7.41 1.85
N THR A 635 -44.42 -7.10 0.56
CA THR A 635 -43.26 -7.18 -0.32
C THR A 635 -42.95 -5.81 -0.93
N LEU A 636 -41.66 -5.51 -1.09
CA LEU A 636 -41.14 -4.41 -1.90
C LEU A 636 -40.49 -4.97 -3.16
N THR A 637 -40.94 -4.52 -4.32
CA THR A 637 -40.35 -4.81 -5.64
C THR A 637 -39.80 -3.51 -6.23
N VAL A 638 -38.58 -3.53 -6.73
CA VAL A 638 -37.93 -2.41 -7.42
C VAL A 638 -37.39 -2.92 -8.75
N GLU A 639 -37.86 -2.33 -9.85
CA GLU A 639 -37.53 -2.71 -11.22
C GLU A 639 -36.99 -1.49 -11.97
N SER A 640 -35.91 -1.64 -12.73
CA SER A 640 -35.41 -0.58 -13.60
C SER A 640 -35.82 -0.81 -15.05
N SER A 641 -35.85 0.26 -15.84
CA SER A 641 -36.02 0.22 -17.31
C SER A 641 -34.87 -0.46 -18.07
N HIS A 642 -33.89 -1.02 -17.36
CA HIS A 642 -32.71 -1.72 -17.88
C HIS A 642 -32.68 -3.18 -17.37
N ASP A 643 -33.86 -3.79 -17.18
CA ASP A 643 -34.06 -5.19 -16.80
C ASP A 643 -33.35 -5.63 -15.51
N ARG A 644 -33.15 -4.71 -14.55
CA ARG A 644 -32.69 -5.07 -13.20
C ARG A 644 -33.87 -5.08 -12.24
N ARG A 645 -33.92 -6.11 -11.38
CA ARG A 645 -34.99 -6.29 -10.40
C ARG A 645 -34.45 -6.60 -9.02
N ARG A 646 -35.06 -6.03 -7.98
CA ARG A 646 -34.81 -6.32 -6.58
C ARG A 646 -36.14 -6.57 -5.87
N ILE A 647 -36.22 -7.70 -5.16
CA ILE A 647 -37.39 -8.07 -4.35
C ILE A 647 -36.94 -8.17 -2.89
N VAL A 648 -37.74 -7.61 -1.99
CA VAL A 648 -37.56 -7.66 -0.53
C VAL A 648 -38.85 -8.20 0.09
N LYS A 649 -38.75 -9.33 0.79
CA LYS A 649 -39.89 -10.11 1.30
C LYS A 649 -40.06 -9.96 2.81
N ASN A 650 -41.23 -10.36 3.31
CA ASN A 650 -41.51 -10.45 4.75
C ASN A 650 -41.29 -9.10 5.48
N ILE A 651 -41.78 -8.01 4.89
CA ILE A 651 -41.73 -6.69 5.50
C ILE A 651 -42.94 -6.54 6.44
N LEU A 652 -42.71 -6.11 7.68
CA LEU A 652 -43.78 -5.74 8.62
C LEU A 652 -43.84 -4.23 8.81
N VAL A 653 -44.95 -3.72 9.36
CA VAL A 653 -45.12 -2.30 9.68
C VAL A 653 -45.35 -2.14 11.17
N GLY A 654 -44.54 -1.33 11.85
CA GLY A 654 -44.54 -1.20 13.30
C GLY A 654 -43.67 -0.05 13.79
N ASP A 655 -43.19 -0.11 15.03
CA ASP A 655 -42.31 0.94 15.59
C ASP A 655 -40.85 0.63 15.27
N VAL A 656 -40.12 1.59 14.72
CA VAL A 656 -38.69 1.47 14.38
C VAL A 656 -37.86 2.40 15.26
N TRP A 657 -36.98 1.83 16.06
CA TRP A 657 -36.06 2.53 16.95
C TRP A 657 -34.64 2.52 16.42
N TYR A 658 -33.97 3.66 16.47
CA TYR A 658 -32.57 3.79 16.06
C TYR A 658 -31.66 3.86 17.29
N LEU A 659 -30.75 2.90 17.43
CA LEU A 659 -29.88 2.77 18.61
C LEU A 659 -28.46 3.23 18.28
N THR A 660 -27.93 4.21 19.03
CA THR A 660 -26.60 4.81 18.82
C THR A 660 -25.82 5.04 20.12
N GLY A 661 -24.51 5.20 19.99
CA GLY A 661 -23.59 5.45 21.11
C GLY A 661 -22.61 4.30 21.35
N THR A 662 -22.78 3.58 22.46
CA THR A 662 -21.88 2.53 22.95
C THR A 662 -21.82 1.31 22.03
N SER A 663 -20.63 0.72 21.90
CA SER A 663 -20.41 -0.54 21.18
C SER A 663 -21.06 -1.76 21.85
N GLN A 664 -21.45 -1.66 23.13
CA GLN A 664 -22.24 -2.69 23.82
C GLN A 664 -23.57 -2.96 23.11
N LEU A 665 -24.19 -1.93 22.52
CA LEU A 665 -25.42 -2.06 21.73
C LEU A 665 -25.30 -3.13 20.63
N THR A 666 -24.10 -3.31 20.06
CA THR A 666 -23.86 -4.30 19.01
C THR A 666 -23.22 -5.61 19.48
N SER A 667 -22.68 -5.64 20.69
CA SER A 667 -21.82 -6.74 21.17
C SER A 667 -22.42 -7.55 22.32
N GLU A 668 -23.38 -7.01 23.04
CA GLU A 668 -24.09 -7.72 24.12
C GLU A 668 -25.33 -8.43 23.56
N TRP A 669 -25.30 -9.76 23.57
CA TRP A 669 -26.43 -10.59 23.17
C TRP A 669 -27.40 -10.77 24.33
N ALA A 670 -28.68 -11.08 24.04
CA ALA A 670 -29.71 -11.30 25.06
C ALA A 670 -29.43 -12.50 25.99
N TYR A 671 -28.44 -13.34 25.66
CA TYR A 671 -27.91 -14.40 26.51
C TYR A 671 -26.41 -14.62 26.23
N ASN A 672 -25.73 -15.34 27.11
CA ASN A 672 -24.31 -15.66 26.96
C ASN A 672 -24.10 -16.78 25.92
N GLN A 673 -23.80 -16.41 24.67
CA GLN A 673 -23.56 -17.37 23.59
C GLN A 673 -22.31 -18.27 23.77
N ARG A 674 -21.45 -18.00 24.77
CA ARG A 674 -20.25 -18.80 25.04
C ARG A 674 -20.48 -19.85 26.12
N ASP A 675 -21.59 -19.74 26.83
CA ASP A 675 -21.98 -20.63 27.90
C ASP A 675 -23.03 -21.60 27.33
N GLN A 676 -22.67 -22.88 27.27
CA GLN A 676 -23.52 -23.93 26.68
C GLN A 676 -24.76 -24.23 27.54
N ASP A 677 -24.71 -23.86 28.82
CA ASP A 677 -25.78 -24.08 29.79
C ASP A 677 -26.67 -22.83 29.96
N ALA A 678 -26.38 -21.74 29.23
CA ALA A 678 -27.16 -20.52 29.31
C ALA A 678 -28.61 -20.74 28.81
N LYS A 679 -29.58 -20.46 29.67
CA LYS A 679 -31.01 -20.53 29.32
C LYS A 679 -31.33 -19.58 28.16
N LEU A 680 -31.88 -20.13 27.08
CA LEU A 680 -32.28 -19.34 25.91
C LEU A 680 -33.43 -18.37 26.26
N PRO A 681 -33.40 -17.12 25.77
CA PRO A 681 -34.50 -16.20 25.93
C PRO A 681 -35.75 -16.68 25.18
N ALA A 682 -36.93 -16.27 25.65
CA ALA A 682 -38.19 -16.56 24.97
C ALA A 682 -38.23 -15.86 23.60
N SER A 683 -38.75 -16.54 22.58
CA SER A 683 -38.83 -15.95 21.24
C SER A 683 -39.86 -14.82 21.20
N GLN A 684 -39.52 -13.69 20.56
CA GLN A 684 -40.41 -12.56 20.32
C GLN A 684 -40.58 -12.36 18.79
N PRO A 685 -41.57 -13.02 18.14
CA PRO A 685 -41.64 -13.09 16.66
C PRO A 685 -41.87 -11.74 15.97
N LEU A 686 -42.41 -10.76 16.70
CA LEU A 686 -42.66 -9.40 16.23
C LEU A 686 -41.47 -8.44 16.46
N VAL A 687 -40.39 -8.92 17.08
CA VAL A 687 -39.18 -8.12 17.34
C VAL A 687 -38.08 -8.49 16.36
N ARG A 688 -37.56 -7.48 15.66
CA ARG A 688 -36.47 -7.67 14.68
C ARG A 688 -35.41 -6.59 14.80
N GLU A 689 -34.16 -6.96 14.59
CA GLU A 689 -33.02 -6.05 14.66
C GLU A 689 -32.18 -6.11 13.38
N PHE A 690 -31.90 -4.95 12.81
CA PHE A 690 -30.92 -4.76 11.76
C PHE A 690 -29.58 -4.31 12.35
N ARG A 691 -28.58 -5.20 12.29
CA ARG A 691 -27.20 -4.93 12.71
C ARG A 691 -26.26 -4.89 11.53
N LYS A 692 -25.43 -3.85 11.47
CA LYS A 692 -24.40 -3.72 10.44
C LYS A 692 -23.03 -4.13 10.96
N LYS A 693 -22.43 -5.15 10.37
CA LYS A 693 -21.04 -5.57 10.66
C LYS A 693 -20.08 -4.59 9.96
N THR A 694 -19.35 -3.78 10.71
CA THR A 694 -18.40 -2.79 10.15
C THR A 694 -16.95 -3.31 10.23
N LYS A 695 -16.14 -3.02 9.20
CA LYS A 695 -14.67 -3.21 9.19
C LYS A 695 -14.01 -1.86 8.94
N ALA A 696 -13.02 -1.50 9.75
CA ALA A 696 -12.22 -0.30 9.54
C ALA A 696 -11.12 -0.54 8.49
N SER A 697 -10.84 0.45 7.63
CA SER A 697 -9.64 0.49 6.79
C SER A 697 -8.97 1.85 6.94
N THR A 698 -7.64 1.89 6.92
CA THR A 698 -6.83 3.10 6.96
C THR A 698 -6.52 3.51 5.51
N SER A 699 -7.03 4.65 5.04
CA SER A 699 -6.70 5.17 3.71
C SER A 699 -6.39 6.67 3.78
N PRO A 700 -5.41 7.17 2.98
CA PRO A 700 -4.87 8.53 3.06
C PRO A 700 -5.62 9.58 2.23
N THR A 701 -6.72 9.23 1.59
CA THR A 701 -7.71 10.21 1.09
C THR A 701 -8.91 10.19 2.05
N PRO A 702 -9.87 11.14 1.99
CA PRO A 702 -11.20 10.96 2.57
C PRO A 702 -11.96 9.85 1.80
N ARG A 703 -11.38 8.67 1.84
CA ARG A 703 -11.95 7.38 1.57
C ARG A 703 -11.65 6.57 2.84
N LYS A 704 -12.72 6.38 3.62
CA LYS A 704 -13.23 5.06 4.02
C LYS A 704 -12.54 4.35 5.20
N ARG A 705 -13.33 4.14 6.27
CA ARG A 705 -13.79 2.76 6.52
C ARG A 705 -14.63 2.34 5.31
N SER A 706 -14.26 1.27 4.62
CA SER A 706 -15.02 0.82 3.45
C SER A 706 -16.27 0.10 3.91
N PHE A 707 -17.41 0.40 3.28
CA PHE A 707 -18.55 -0.49 3.31
C PHE A 707 -18.27 -1.65 2.36
N GLU A 708 -18.37 -2.88 2.83
CA GLU A 708 -18.70 -3.98 1.93
C GLU A 708 -20.21 -3.94 1.67
N THR A 709 -20.61 -3.36 0.55
CA THR A 709 -21.93 -3.59 -0.03
C THR A 709 -21.85 -4.79 -0.99
N GLY A 710 -21.75 -6.01 -0.45
CA GLY A 710 -21.93 -7.22 -1.25
C GLY A 710 -21.14 -8.46 -0.83
N GLY A 711 -21.80 -9.63 -0.95
CA GLY A 711 -21.23 -11.00 -1.01
C GLY A 711 -20.38 -11.53 0.16
N GLY A 712 -20.87 -12.55 0.88
CA GLY A 712 -20.09 -13.32 1.86
C GLY A 712 -20.45 -13.08 3.33
N LYS A 713 -19.50 -13.33 4.24
CA LYS A 713 -19.61 -13.40 5.73
C LYS A 713 -20.10 -12.10 6.42
N TYR A 714 -20.12 -10.96 5.72
CA TYR A 714 -20.38 -9.63 6.27
C TYR A 714 -21.70 -8.97 5.79
N ARG A 715 -22.61 -9.71 5.15
CA ARG A 715 -23.94 -9.16 4.78
C ARG A 715 -24.73 -8.76 6.03
N SER A 716 -25.27 -7.54 6.02
CA SER A 716 -26.22 -7.06 7.04
C SER A 716 -27.63 -7.52 6.67
N SER A 717 -28.38 -8.01 7.65
CA SER A 717 -29.75 -8.52 7.49
C SER A 717 -30.55 -8.23 8.76
N TRP A 718 -31.88 -8.25 8.64
CA TRP A 718 -32.76 -8.27 9.80
C TRP A 718 -32.71 -9.63 10.47
N MET A 719 -32.63 -9.64 11.80
CA MET A 719 -32.68 -10.85 12.62
C MET A 719 -33.90 -10.75 13.54
N ALA A 720 -34.73 -11.78 13.55
CA ALA A 720 -35.79 -11.90 14.53
C ALA A 720 -35.21 -12.24 15.91
N ALA A 721 -35.94 -11.90 16.97
CA ALA A 721 -35.65 -12.34 18.33
C ALA A 721 -36.03 -13.84 18.49
N GLU A 722 -35.30 -14.68 17.78
CA GLU A 722 -35.41 -16.14 17.75
C GLU A 722 -34.01 -16.72 18.02
N TYR A 723 -33.93 -17.65 18.98
CA TYR A 723 -32.65 -18.13 19.53
C TYR A 723 -32.43 -19.63 19.36
N THR A 724 -33.27 -20.29 18.56
CA THR A 724 -33.24 -21.74 18.27
C THR A 724 -32.05 -22.18 17.41
N LYS A 725 -31.30 -21.23 16.85
CA LYS A 725 -30.14 -21.48 15.98
C LYS A 725 -28.97 -20.59 16.39
N ASP A 726 -27.76 -21.15 16.35
CA ASP A 726 -26.54 -20.42 16.68
C ASP A 726 -26.35 -19.17 15.81
N GLY A 727 -25.96 -18.07 16.46
CA GLY A 727 -25.72 -16.78 15.80
C GLY A 727 -27.00 -16.06 15.32
N LYS A 728 -28.19 -16.53 15.71
CA LYS A 728 -29.47 -15.82 15.53
C LYS A 728 -29.89 -15.08 16.81
N GLY A 729 -30.86 -14.19 16.66
CA GLY A 729 -31.39 -13.36 17.74
C GLY A 729 -31.03 -11.88 17.64
N VAL A 730 -31.58 -11.11 18.57
CA VAL A 730 -31.32 -9.68 18.74
C VAL A 730 -30.44 -9.42 19.97
N THR A 731 -29.90 -8.21 20.07
CA THR A 731 -29.07 -7.75 21.19
C THR A 731 -29.85 -7.63 22.49
N MET A 732 -29.12 -7.61 23.63
CA MET A 732 -29.70 -7.48 24.98
C MET A 732 -30.62 -6.26 25.07
N PHE A 733 -30.15 -5.11 24.59
CA PHE A 733 -30.92 -3.88 24.64
C PHE A 733 -32.22 -4.00 23.83
N ALA A 734 -32.14 -4.44 22.56
CA ALA A 734 -33.33 -4.59 21.71
C ALA A 734 -34.34 -5.58 22.31
N TYR A 735 -33.87 -6.69 22.88
CA TYR A 735 -34.73 -7.71 23.50
C TYR A 735 -35.47 -7.18 24.73
N GLU A 736 -34.75 -6.60 25.69
CA GLU A 736 -35.34 -6.14 26.97
C GLU A 736 -36.13 -4.85 26.80
N PHE A 737 -35.72 -3.96 25.89
CA PHE A 737 -36.50 -2.77 25.55
C PHE A 737 -37.85 -3.15 24.94
N ALA A 738 -37.87 -4.05 23.95
CA ALA A 738 -39.11 -4.47 23.31
C ALA A 738 -40.05 -5.19 24.29
N LYS A 739 -39.48 -6.03 25.16
CA LYS A 739 -40.20 -6.74 26.21
C LYS A 739 -40.81 -5.80 27.25
N ALA A 740 -40.06 -4.78 27.68
CA ALA A 740 -40.54 -3.80 28.64
C ALA A 740 -41.58 -2.84 28.05
N LEU A 741 -41.42 -2.44 26.78
CA LEU A 741 -42.39 -1.60 26.07
C LEU A 741 -43.70 -2.34 25.77
N ASN A 742 -43.65 -3.68 25.64
CA ASN A 742 -44.80 -4.60 25.60
C ASN A 742 -45.99 -4.16 24.71
N ARG A 743 -45.71 -3.62 23.51
CA ARG A 743 -46.77 -3.21 22.57
C ARG A 743 -47.40 -4.42 21.89
N GLN A 744 -48.56 -4.85 22.38
CA GLN A 744 -49.28 -5.98 21.81
C GLN A 744 -49.70 -5.71 20.35
N GLY A 745 -49.47 -6.70 19.49
CA GLY A 745 -49.85 -6.65 18.07
C GLY A 745 -49.03 -5.69 17.19
N ILE A 746 -48.07 -4.95 17.75
CA ILE A 746 -47.26 -3.97 17.01
C ILE A 746 -45.84 -4.52 16.84
N PRO A 747 -45.37 -4.77 15.60
CA PRO A 747 -43.99 -5.11 15.33
C PRO A 747 -43.01 -4.05 15.86
N GLN A 748 -41.87 -4.49 16.40
CA GLN A 748 -40.84 -3.61 16.93
C GLN A 748 -39.50 -3.87 16.22
N GLY A 749 -39.06 -2.89 15.44
CA GLY A 749 -37.81 -2.89 14.69
C GLY A 749 -36.73 -2.09 15.39
N PHE A 750 -35.50 -2.62 15.41
CA PHE A 750 -34.33 -1.92 15.93
C PHE A 750 -33.26 -1.81 14.85
N ILE A 751 -32.79 -0.60 14.60
CA ILE A 751 -31.64 -0.36 13.73
C ILE A 751 -30.47 0.03 14.64
N THR A 752 -29.55 -0.91 14.79
CA THR A 752 -28.50 -0.80 15.81
C THR A 752 -27.16 -0.54 15.15
N MET A 753 -26.61 0.64 15.41
CA MET A 753 -25.32 1.06 14.88
C MET A 753 -24.36 1.40 16.00
N SER A 754 -23.10 0.98 15.85
CA SER A 754 -22.01 1.41 16.71
C SER A 754 -20.79 1.78 15.88
N SER A 755 -19.90 2.58 16.46
CA SER A 755 -18.62 2.96 15.85
C SER A 755 -17.63 1.78 15.73
N GLY A 756 -17.96 0.57 16.21
CA GLY A 756 -17.19 -0.68 16.07
C GLY A 756 -15.90 -0.77 16.91
N ARG A 757 -15.39 -2.00 17.18
CA ARG A 757 -14.14 -2.28 17.92
C ARG A 757 -12.86 -2.05 17.08
N GLY A 758 -12.70 -0.87 16.50
CA GLY A 758 -11.41 -0.45 15.94
C GLY A 758 -10.51 0.07 17.06
N GLY A 759 -9.86 -0.84 17.79
CA GLY A 759 -8.77 -0.67 18.76
C GLY A 759 -8.66 0.67 19.52
N HIS A 760 -8.85 0.66 20.84
CA HIS A 760 -8.31 1.61 21.83
C HIS A 760 -8.35 3.14 21.55
N HIS A 761 -9.08 3.65 20.56
CA HIS A 761 -9.16 5.08 20.27
C HIS A 761 -10.47 5.68 20.80
N PRO A 762 -10.44 6.42 21.93
CA PRO A 762 -11.62 6.87 22.66
C PRO A 762 -12.52 7.93 21.96
N GLN A 763 -12.41 8.14 20.65
CA GLN A 763 -12.62 9.48 20.08
C GLN A 763 -13.47 9.54 18.79
N ILE A 764 -13.98 8.42 18.25
CA ILE A 764 -14.85 8.44 17.04
C ILE A 764 -16.34 8.59 17.40
N ALA A 765 -16.69 8.72 18.67
CA ALA A 765 -18.04 8.40 19.12
C ALA A 765 -18.73 9.49 19.93
N SER A 766 -18.21 10.72 19.96
CA SER A 766 -18.93 11.83 20.58
C SER A 766 -20.21 12.16 19.80
N PRO A 767 -21.25 12.73 20.44
CA PRO A 767 -22.53 12.99 19.76
C PRO A 767 -22.36 13.81 18.48
N LEU A 768 -21.43 14.77 18.45
CA LEU A 768 -21.13 15.59 17.28
C LEU A 768 -20.68 14.79 16.04
N SER A 769 -20.05 13.62 16.25
CA SER A 769 -19.67 12.72 15.17
C SER A 769 -20.86 11.99 14.55
N TRP A 770 -21.98 11.88 15.27
CA TRP A 770 -23.24 11.26 14.82
C TRP A 770 -24.24 12.26 14.23
N THR A 771 -23.91 13.56 14.27
CA THR A 771 -24.72 14.63 13.69
C THR A 771 -24.56 14.70 12.17
N SER A 772 -25.66 14.95 11.46
CA SER A 772 -25.63 15.18 10.01
C SER A 772 -24.84 16.43 9.64
N PHE A 773 -24.36 16.50 8.39
CA PHE A 773 -23.72 17.71 7.87
C PHE A 773 -24.63 18.93 8.02
N ASP A 774 -25.92 18.79 7.72
CA ASP A 774 -26.90 19.87 7.89
C ASP A 774 -27.05 20.32 9.34
N GLY A 775 -26.92 19.41 10.30
CA GLY A 775 -26.97 19.72 11.73
C GLY A 775 -25.75 20.50 12.24
N VAL A 776 -24.61 20.44 11.54
CA VAL A 776 -23.38 21.11 11.97
C VAL A 776 -22.91 22.24 11.05
N LYS A 777 -23.38 22.31 9.80
CA LYS A 777 -22.85 23.26 8.79
C LYS A 777 -22.97 24.73 9.21
N ALA A 778 -24.05 25.06 9.92
CA ALA A 778 -24.35 26.42 10.39
C ALA A 778 -23.80 26.73 11.80
N MET A 779 -23.10 25.78 12.44
CA MET A 779 -22.58 25.95 13.78
C MET A 779 -21.40 26.93 13.83
N LYS A 780 -21.37 27.76 14.89
CA LYS A 780 -20.32 28.77 15.15
C LYS A 780 -19.70 28.66 16.54
N HIS A 781 -19.84 27.52 17.21
CA HIS A 781 -19.33 27.34 18.56
C HIS A 781 -17.79 27.34 18.57
N PRO A 782 -17.12 28.24 19.32
CA PRO A 782 -15.66 28.39 19.25
C PRO A 782 -14.89 27.10 19.53
N ALA A 783 -15.33 26.31 20.52
CA ALA A 783 -14.69 25.04 20.88
C ALA A 783 -14.70 23.99 19.75
N PHE A 784 -15.58 24.15 18.74
CA PHE A 784 -15.70 23.21 17.62
C PHE A 784 -15.17 23.79 16.30
N GLN A 785 -14.75 25.06 16.26
CA GLN A 785 -14.42 25.74 15.01
C GLN A 785 -13.28 25.05 14.24
N ALA A 786 -12.22 24.60 14.91
CA ALA A 786 -11.13 23.87 14.27
C ALA A 786 -11.61 22.55 13.63
N ARG A 787 -12.43 21.77 14.37
CA ARG A 787 -13.05 20.53 13.90
C ARG A 787 -14.00 20.78 12.72
N LEU A 788 -14.76 21.87 12.76
CA LEU A 788 -15.67 22.28 11.68
C LEU A 788 -14.93 22.79 10.44
N ASN A 789 -13.78 23.45 10.59
CA ASN A 789 -12.95 23.87 9.45
C ASN A 789 -12.39 22.66 8.70
N GLU A 790 -11.91 21.65 9.43
CA GLU A 790 -11.50 20.36 8.85
C GLU A 790 -12.65 19.67 8.10
N LEU A 791 -13.87 19.69 8.68
CA LEU A 791 -15.05 19.20 7.98
C LEU A 791 -15.31 20.00 6.70
N ARG A 792 -15.29 21.35 6.79
CA ARG A 792 -15.55 22.24 5.66
C ARG A 792 -14.55 22.03 4.51
N LEU A 793 -13.30 21.69 4.80
CA LEU A 793 -12.30 21.33 3.80
C LEU A 793 -12.73 20.12 2.93
N LEU A 794 -13.57 19.22 3.45
CA LEU A 794 -14.14 18.09 2.68
C LEU A 794 -15.22 18.50 1.69
N PHE A 795 -15.78 19.72 1.83
CA PHE A 795 -16.88 20.23 1.02
C PHE A 795 -16.36 21.37 0.15
N PRO A 796 -16.12 21.15 -1.15
CA PRO A 796 -15.46 22.12 -2.00
C PRO A 796 -16.14 23.50 -2.03
N HIS A 797 -17.46 23.58 -1.91
CA HIS A 797 -18.17 24.87 -1.97
C HIS A 797 -17.92 25.80 -0.77
N THR A 798 -17.32 25.32 0.33
CA THR A 798 -17.11 26.14 1.52
C THR A 798 -15.98 27.14 1.31
N GLU A 799 -16.04 28.28 2.01
CA GLU A 799 -14.96 29.29 1.95
C GLU A 799 -13.62 28.75 2.43
N VAL A 800 -13.62 27.82 3.39
CA VAL A 800 -12.41 27.12 3.86
C VAL A 800 -11.78 26.31 2.72
N ALA A 801 -12.57 25.52 2.00
CA ALA A 801 -12.07 24.72 0.89
C ALA A 801 -11.62 25.59 -0.30
N LYS A 802 -12.35 26.66 -0.63
CA LYS A 802 -11.96 27.62 -1.68
C LYS A 802 -10.63 28.30 -1.35
N ALA A 803 -10.46 28.79 -0.13
CA ALA A 803 -9.22 29.41 0.33
C ALA A 803 -8.05 28.41 0.28
N ALA A 804 -8.28 27.17 0.72
CA ALA A 804 -7.31 26.09 0.66
C ALA A 804 -6.90 25.75 -0.79
N THR A 805 -7.85 25.69 -1.73
CA THR A 805 -7.56 25.48 -3.16
C THR A 805 -6.77 26.64 -3.75
N ALA A 806 -7.12 27.89 -3.42
CA ALA A 806 -6.40 29.07 -3.89
C ALA A 806 -4.96 29.11 -3.35
N GLN A 807 -4.77 28.77 -2.07
CA GLN A 807 -3.44 28.66 -1.46
C GLN A 807 -2.61 27.56 -2.13
N HIS A 808 -3.18 26.37 -2.31
CA HIS A 808 -2.49 25.26 -2.99
C HIS A 808 -2.09 25.64 -4.42
N LEU A 809 -2.95 26.35 -5.15
CA LEU A 809 -2.61 26.81 -6.50
C LEU A 809 -1.38 27.74 -6.49
N ARG A 810 -1.32 28.69 -5.55
CA ARG A 810 -0.14 29.56 -5.36
C ARG A 810 1.12 28.76 -5.06
N GLU A 811 1.04 27.82 -4.12
CA GLU A 811 2.17 26.94 -3.75
C GLU A 811 2.67 26.13 -4.95
N VAL A 812 1.77 25.61 -5.81
CA VAL A 812 2.18 24.89 -7.02
C VAL A 812 2.84 25.84 -8.03
N GLN A 813 2.31 27.06 -8.20
CA GLN A 813 2.90 28.05 -9.10
C GLN A 813 4.30 28.47 -8.64
N GLU A 814 4.50 28.69 -7.34
CA GLU A 814 5.80 28.99 -6.72
C GLU A 814 6.78 27.82 -6.86
N PHE A 815 6.30 26.60 -6.65
CA PHE A 815 7.05 25.37 -6.89
C PHE A 815 7.55 25.29 -8.34
N VAL A 816 6.67 25.53 -9.32
CA VAL A 816 7.03 25.53 -10.75
C VAL A 816 8.03 26.64 -11.07
N GLN A 817 7.82 27.85 -10.54
CA GLN A 817 8.69 28.99 -10.80
C GLN A 817 10.11 28.78 -10.23
N THR A 818 10.22 28.13 -9.07
CA THR A 818 11.50 27.74 -8.47
C THR A 818 12.31 26.85 -9.42
N ILE A 819 11.67 25.85 -10.01
CA ILE A 819 12.31 24.93 -10.97
C ILE A 819 12.75 25.69 -12.23
N ILE A 820 11.86 26.50 -12.82
CA ILE A 820 12.16 27.28 -14.03
C ILE A 820 13.35 28.22 -13.81
N ASN A 821 13.40 28.90 -12.65
CA ASN A 821 14.49 29.81 -12.31
C ASN A 821 15.82 29.10 -12.10
N ALA A 822 15.82 27.88 -11.54
CA ALA A 822 17.02 27.07 -11.43
C ALA A 822 17.53 26.63 -12.81
N GLY A 823 16.63 26.14 -13.67
CA GLY A 823 16.96 25.72 -15.03
C GLY A 823 17.57 26.85 -15.88
N LYS A 824 17.02 28.06 -15.82
CA LYS A 824 17.53 29.23 -16.57
C LYS A 824 18.94 29.66 -16.16
N ARG A 825 19.32 29.45 -14.90
CA ARG A 825 20.63 29.81 -14.37
C ARG A 825 21.71 28.76 -14.66
N GLY A 826 21.35 27.64 -15.30
CA GLY A 826 22.22 26.48 -15.38
C GLY A 826 22.63 25.96 -14.00
N SER A 827 21.83 26.26 -12.97
CA SER A 827 22.15 25.89 -11.59
C SER A 827 22.16 24.38 -11.45
N ASP A 828 23.03 23.88 -10.57
CA ASP A 828 22.97 22.50 -10.15
C ASP A 828 21.59 22.21 -9.51
N MET A 829 20.81 21.38 -10.22
CA MET A 829 19.43 21.01 -9.86
C MET A 829 19.36 20.23 -8.53
N SER A 830 20.49 19.77 -8.01
CA SER A 830 20.58 19.09 -6.73
C SER A 830 20.56 20.04 -5.53
N MET A 831 20.83 21.33 -5.75
CA MET A 831 20.92 22.36 -4.72
C MET A 831 19.71 23.29 -4.79
N GLY A 832 18.86 23.25 -3.75
CA GLY A 832 17.79 24.23 -3.58
C GLY A 832 16.50 23.98 -4.37
N LEU A 833 16.34 22.83 -5.02
CA LEU A 833 15.05 22.44 -5.61
C LEU A 833 14.16 21.65 -4.65
N PRO A 834 12.83 21.83 -4.73
CA PRO A 834 11.88 21.04 -3.97
C PRO A 834 11.94 19.56 -4.38
N LEU A 835 11.98 18.68 -3.37
CA LEU A 835 12.03 17.23 -3.56
C LEU A 835 10.75 16.68 -4.21
N GLN A 836 9.60 17.28 -3.90
CA GLN A 836 8.28 16.87 -4.38
C GLN A 836 7.37 18.09 -4.55
N GLY A 837 6.33 17.95 -5.37
CA GLY A 837 5.29 18.97 -5.49
C GLY A 837 4.52 19.16 -4.19
N PRO A 838 3.94 20.36 -3.96
CA PRO A 838 3.17 20.63 -2.76
C PRO A 838 1.96 19.70 -2.67
N THR A 839 1.63 19.29 -1.45
CA THR A 839 0.48 18.42 -1.21
C THR A 839 -0.75 19.26 -0.94
N PHE A 840 -1.81 19.03 -1.70
CA PHE A 840 -3.08 19.68 -1.42
C PHE A 840 -3.59 19.33 -0.01
N PRO A 841 -4.13 20.29 0.73
CA PRO A 841 -4.58 20.09 2.11
C PRO A 841 -5.66 19.00 2.19
N VAL A 842 -5.47 18.05 3.10
CA VAL A 842 -6.40 16.94 3.32
C VAL A 842 -6.88 16.98 4.75
N ALA A 843 -8.20 16.95 4.93
CA ALA A 843 -8.78 16.98 6.26
C ALA A 843 -8.28 15.81 7.11
N GLY A 844 -7.91 16.09 8.36
CA GLY A 844 -7.43 15.11 9.33
C GLY A 844 -5.97 14.68 9.15
N LYS A 845 -5.22 15.36 8.26
CA LYS A 845 -3.76 15.22 8.10
C LYS A 845 -2.98 16.43 8.61
N GLY A 846 -3.65 17.43 9.19
CA GLY A 846 -2.99 18.52 9.89
C GLY A 846 -2.41 18.07 11.24
N GLU A 847 -1.57 18.91 11.84
CA GLU A 847 -0.92 18.62 13.12
C GLU A 847 -1.86 18.74 14.33
N THR A 848 -2.94 19.52 14.19
CA THR A 848 -3.79 19.93 15.31
C THR A 848 -5.07 19.12 15.45
N ILE A 849 -5.63 18.64 14.34
CA ILE A 849 -6.89 17.88 14.32
C ILE A 849 -6.67 16.57 13.56
N THR A 850 -6.80 15.47 14.29
CA THR A 850 -6.70 14.12 13.72
C THR A 850 -7.99 13.74 12.99
N ALA A 851 -7.89 12.83 12.01
CA ALA A 851 -9.05 12.42 11.19
C ALA A 851 -10.26 11.89 11.99
N ASN A 852 -10.05 11.34 13.19
CA ASN A 852 -11.11 10.88 14.09
C ASN A 852 -11.84 12.01 14.83
N MET A 853 -11.31 13.24 14.84
CA MET A 853 -11.94 14.42 15.44
C MET A 853 -12.81 15.22 14.45
N ILE A 854 -12.85 14.79 13.18
CA ILE A 854 -13.67 15.43 12.15
C ILE A 854 -15.15 15.11 12.44
N PRO A 855 -16.02 16.12 12.61
CA PRO A 855 -17.45 15.92 12.86
C PRO A 855 -18.12 15.16 11.71
N THR A 856 -19.32 14.64 11.96
CA THR A 856 -20.12 13.88 10.98
C THR A 856 -19.48 12.57 10.49
N PHE A 857 -18.28 12.21 10.97
CA PHE A 857 -17.60 11.02 10.49
C PHE A 857 -18.54 9.82 10.71
N THR A 858 -18.88 9.55 11.96
CA THR A 858 -19.76 8.44 12.33
C THR A 858 -21.17 8.55 11.71
N TYR A 859 -21.71 9.75 11.52
CA TYR A 859 -22.95 9.96 10.78
C TYR A 859 -22.85 9.44 9.35
N ASN A 860 -21.84 9.87 8.59
CA ASN A 860 -21.63 9.46 7.20
C ASN A 860 -21.45 7.93 7.08
N TRP A 861 -20.91 7.28 8.11
CA TRP A 861 -20.74 5.82 8.14
C TRP A 861 -21.98 5.05 8.61
N CYS A 862 -22.55 5.45 9.73
CA CYS A 862 -23.54 4.66 10.44
C CYS A 862 -24.96 5.05 10.07
N VAL A 863 -25.20 6.35 9.81
CA VAL A 863 -26.54 6.94 9.70
C VAL A 863 -26.89 7.30 8.25
N SER A 864 -26.07 8.10 7.57
CA SER A 864 -26.33 8.60 6.21
C SER A 864 -26.75 7.52 5.20
N PRO A 865 -26.16 6.30 5.15
CA PRO A 865 -26.58 5.26 4.20
C PRO A 865 -27.97 4.67 4.44
N LEU A 866 -28.62 5.05 5.55
CA LEU A 866 -29.94 4.59 5.97
C LEU A 866 -30.98 5.72 5.94
N THR A 867 -30.56 6.98 5.79
CA THR A 867 -31.45 8.14 5.75
C THR A 867 -31.64 8.65 4.31
N PRO A 868 -32.85 9.06 3.90
CA PRO A 868 -34.03 9.23 4.73
C PRO A 868 -34.69 7.89 5.11
N MET A 869 -35.19 7.82 6.34
CA MET A 869 -36.04 6.75 6.86
C MET A 869 -36.86 7.29 8.03
N ALA A 870 -38.11 6.85 8.18
CA ALA A 870 -38.91 7.20 9.35
C ALA A 870 -38.55 6.32 10.55
N VAL A 871 -38.61 6.90 11.75
CA VAL A 871 -38.35 6.24 13.05
C VAL A 871 -39.35 6.70 14.10
N SER A 872 -39.68 5.83 15.04
CA SER A 872 -40.45 6.16 16.25
C SER A 872 -39.61 7.03 17.17
N GLY A 873 -38.31 6.76 17.25
CA GLY A 873 -37.38 7.53 18.07
C GLY A 873 -35.93 7.08 17.92
N VAL A 874 -35.05 7.87 18.51
CA VAL A 874 -33.61 7.65 18.56
C VAL A 874 -33.21 7.50 20.02
N ILE A 875 -32.40 6.49 20.30
CA ILE A 875 -31.89 6.18 21.64
C ILE A 875 -30.37 6.35 21.63
N TRP A 876 -29.88 7.23 22.52
CA TRP A 876 -28.45 7.47 22.73
C TRP A 876 -27.98 6.91 24.07
N ILE A 877 -27.02 5.98 24.03
CA ILE A 877 -26.39 5.44 25.24
C ILE A 877 -24.88 5.68 25.15
N PRO A 878 -24.30 6.61 25.93
CA PRO A 878 -22.87 6.83 25.90
C PRO A 878 -22.11 5.72 26.65
N ALA A 879 -20.85 5.55 26.28
CA ALA A 879 -19.78 5.02 27.11
C ALA A 879 -18.75 6.13 27.36
N ASP A 880 -17.69 5.83 28.12
CA ASP A 880 -16.56 6.74 28.35
C ASP A 880 -15.96 7.33 27.06
N TYR A 881 -15.77 6.50 26.03
CA TYR A 881 -15.29 6.93 24.70
C TYR A 881 -16.32 7.68 23.84
N ASN A 882 -17.54 7.90 24.33
CA ASN A 882 -18.55 8.74 23.67
C ASN A 882 -18.56 10.18 24.21
N LEU A 883 -17.67 10.55 25.13
CA LEU A 883 -17.67 11.89 25.73
C LEU A 883 -16.91 12.94 24.90
N GLY A 884 -16.12 12.49 23.91
CA GLY A 884 -15.19 13.36 23.19
C GLY A 884 -13.93 13.64 24.00
N HIS A 885 -13.10 14.58 23.52
CA HIS A 885 -11.82 14.92 24.15
C HIS A 885 -11.95 15.84 25.37
N THR A 886 -13.10 16.48 25.53
CA THR A 886 -13.35 17.58 26.47
C THR A 886 -14.75 17.35 27.03
N PRO A 887 -14.88 16.66 28.18
CA PRO A 887 -16.18 16.31 28.76
C PRO A 887 -17.14 17.48 28.93
N GLU A 888 -16.62 18.69 29.17
CA GLU A 888 -17.37 19.94 29.30
C GLU A 888 -18.18 20.26 28.03
N ASN A 889 -17.68 19.82 26.86
CA ASN A 889 -18.31 20.02 25.57
C ASN A 889 -19.38 18.97 25.25
N TYR A 890 -19.45 17.86 25.99
CA TYR A 890 -20.34 16.73 25.69
C TYR A 890 -21.81 17.16 25.61
N ALA A 891 -22.28 17.98 26.56
CA ALA A 891 -23.65 18.47 26.58
C ALA A 891 -23.98 19.26 25.32
N ALA A 892 -23.11 20.20 24.92
CA ALA A 892 -23.28 20.98 23.70
C ALA A 892 -23.32 20.09 22.45
N GLU A 893 -22.41 19.10 22.37
CA GLU A 893 -22.40 18.13 21.27
C GLU A 893 -23.71 17.31 21.22
N LEU A 894 -24.23 16.88 22.37
CA LEU A 894 -25.47 16.11 22.49
C LEU A 894 -26.70 16.94 22.12
N GLU A 895 -26.73 18.21 22.51
CA GLU A 895 -27.77 19.17 22.12
C GLU A 895 -27.82 19.38 20.61
N ILE A 896 -26.65 19.56 20.00
CA ILE A 896 -26.51 19.65 18.54
C ILE A 896 -27.02 18.38 17.87
N TYR A 897 -26.63 17.20 18.37
CA TYR A 897 -27.06 15.92 17.81
C TYR A 897 -28.59 15.78 17.87
N ALA A 898 -29.19 16.00 19.04
CA ALA A 898 -30.64 15.93 19.24
C ALA A 898 -31.40 16.90 18.33
N LYS A 899 -30.93 18.16 18.21
CA LYS A 899 -31.54 19.17 17.35
C LYS A 899 -31.49 18.80 15.86
N SER A 900 -30.53 17.98 15.45
CA SER A 900 -30.39 17.54 14.05
C SER A 900 -31.31 16.38 13.65
N LEU A 901 -31.91 15.66 14.61
CA LEU A 901 -32.64 14.42 14.35
C LEU A 901 -33.90 14.62 13.48
N PRO A 902 -34.74 15.64 13.68
CA PRO A 902 -35.91 15.90 12.82
C PRO A 902 -35.53 15.96 11.33
N ASN A 903 -34.53 16.78 10.99
CA ASN A 903 -34.03 16.91 9.62
C ASN A 903 -33.39 15.62 9.11
N THR A 904 -32.63 14.93 9.98
CA THR A 904 -31.93 13.68 9.61
C THR A 904 -32.90 12.58 9.17
N TYR A 905 -34.05 12.46 9.83
CA TYR A 905 -35.04 11.42 9.55
C TYR A 905 -36.24 11.92 8.73
N GLY A 906 -36.26 13.21 8.33
CA GLY A 906 -37.36 13.80 7.57
C GLY A 906 -38.69 13.81 8.32
N GLN A 907 -38.67 14.12 9.61
CA GLN A 907 -39.85 14.14 10.48
C GLN A 907 -39.93 15.45 11.26
N ASP A 908 -41.12 16.02 11.43
CA ASP A 908 -41.31 17.28 12.20
C ASP A 908 -40.78 17.19 13.63
N LYS A 909 -40.94 16.01 14.24
CA LYS A 909 -40.45 15.67 15.58
C LYS A 909 -39.96 14.24 15.57
N VAL A 910 -38.85 14.01 16.27
CA VAL A 910 -38.29 12.68 16.54
C VAL A 910 -38.15 12.54 18.04
N GLN A 911 -38.71 11.49 18.62
CA GLN A 911 -38.54 11.21 20.04
C GLN A 911 -37.05 10.91 20.30
N PHE A 912 -36.47 11.62 21.27
CA PHE A 912 -35.08 11.40 21.67
C PHE A 912 -35.04 10.96 23.13
N ILE A 913 -34.49 9.78 23.36
CA ILE A 913 -34.25 9.23 24.70
C ILE A 913 -32.75 9.04 24.85
N TYR A 914 -32.18 9.54 25.93
CA TYR A 914 -30.73 9.47 26.11
C TYR A 914 -30.32 9.14 27.54
N ALA A 915 -29.13 8.57 27.66
CA ALA A 915 -28.46 8.46 28.95
C ALA A 915 -27.44 9.58 29.12
N HIS A 916 -27.41 10.17 30.32
CA HIS A 916 -26.46 11.21 30.69
C HIS A 916 -25.58 10.71 31.85
N PRO A 917 -24.25 10.80 31.76
CA PRO A 917 -23.37 10.51 32.90
C PRO A 917 -23.61 11.50 34.03
N ALA A 918 -23.62 11.03 35.28
CA ALA A 918 -23.62 11.90 36.44
C ALA A 918 -22.26 12.62 36.57
N ALA A 919 -22.24 13.79 37.20
CA ALA A 919 -20.99 14.49 37.52
C ALA A 919 -20.09 13.70 38.48
N THR A 920 -20.66 12.77 39.24
CA THR A 920 -19.92 11.80 40.07
C THR A 920 -19.22 10.71 39.24
N LEU A 921 -19.70 10.42 38.03
CA LEU A 921 -19.12 9.43 37.13
C LEU A 921 -18.08 10.05 36.19
N VAL A 922 -18.34 11.26 35.71
CA VAL A 922 -17.49 11.98 34.75
C VAL A 922 -17.21 13.37 35.31
N LYS A 923 -15.96 13.62 35.68
CA LYS A 923 -15.51 14.93 36.13
C LYS A 923 -15.74 15.98 35.03
N ASP A 924 -16.16 17.17 35.43
CA ASP A 924 -16.33 18.35 34.58
C ASP A 924 -17.44 18.20 33.50
N ILE A 925 -18.27 17.15 33.57
CA ILE A 925 -19.42 17.02 32.67
C ILE A 925 -20.50 18.07 32.98
N THR A 926 -20.99 18.72 31.94
CA THR A 926 -22.07 19.70 32.04
C THR A 926 -23.43 19.03 31.76
N PRO A 927 -24.54 19.50 32.34
CA PRO A 927 -25.87 18.96 32.06
C PRO A 927 -26.39 19.44 30.70
N ALA A 928 -26.94 18.52 29.89
CA ALA A 928 -27.58 18.85 28.61
C ALA A 928 -28.99 19.47 28.78
N ARG A 929 -29.28 20.54 28.05
CA ARG A 929 -30.57 21.26 28.05
C ARG A 929 -31.45 20.81 26.88
N LEU A 930 -32.21 19.74 27.10
CA LEU A 930 -33.06 19.12 26.08
C LEU A 930 -34.52 19.01 26.55
N PRO A 931 -35.33 20.09 26.49
CA PRO A 931 -36.67 20.13 27.09
C PRO A 931 -37.67 19.14 26.48
N ASN A 932 -37.44 18.69 25.25
CA ASN A 932 -38.31 17.74 24.53
C ASN A 932 -37.74 16.32 24.50
N ALA A 933 -36.69 16.03 25.27
CA ALA A 933 -36.08 14.70 25.36
C ALA A 933 -36.24 14.13 26.77
N LYS A 934 -36.35 12.81 26.85
CA LYS A 934 -36.40 12.09 28.14
C LYS A 934 -35.03 11.48 28.41
N SER A 935 -34.60 11.46 29.68
CA SER A 935 -33.27 10.96 30.03
C SER A 935 -33.24 10.04 31.23
N VAL A 936 -32.16 9.26 31.30
CA VAL A 936 -31.75 8.51 32.49
C VAL A 936 -30.35 8.98 32.91
N ILE A 937 -30.11 9.08 34.21
CA ILE A 937 -28.79 9.38 34.75
C ILE A 937 -27.99 8.09 34.93
N LEU A 938 -26.72 8.11 34.55
CA LEU A 938 -25.76 7.03 34.76
C LEU A 938 -24.81 7.39 35.89
N ASP A 939 -24.96 6.73 37.04
CA ASP A 939 -24.04 6.86 38.17
C ASP A 939 -22.79 5.97 38.01
N GLN A 940 -22.86 4.98 37.10
CA GLN A 940 -21.76 4.12 36.69
C GLN A 940 -21.92 3.68 35.23
N TRP A 941 -20.81 3.34 34.56
CA TRP A 941 -20.88 2.75 33.22
C TRP A 941 -21.51 1.35 33.29
N PRO A 942 -22.58 1.08 32.54
CA PRO A 942 -23.31 -0.18 32.66
C PRO A 942 -22.44 -1.38 32.23
N LYS A 943 -22.33 -2.39 33.10
CA LYS A 943 -21.73 -3.68 32.75
C LYS A 943 -22.62 -4.50 31.80
N SER A 944 -23.93 -4.26 31.85
CA SER A 944 -24.96 -4.82 31.00
C SER A 944 -25.99 -3.75 30.64
N LEU A 945 -26.53 -3.81 29.42
CA LEU A 945 -27.55 -2.91 28.93
C LEU A 945 -29.00 -3.30 29.32
N LYS A 946 -29.18 -4.37 30.09
CA LYS A 946 -30.52 -4.87 30.49
C LYS A 946 -31.35 -3.83 31.26
N ASP A 947 -30.85 -3.34 32.39
CA ASP A 947 -31.63 -2.45 33.27
C ASP A 947 -31.91 -1.10 32.62
N ILE A 948 -30.92 -0.58 31.87
CA ILE A 948 -31.07 0.68 31.14
C ILE A 948 -32.09 0.55 29.99
N ALA A 949 -32.14 -0.60 29.30
CA ALA A 949 -33.15 -0.87 28.28
C ALA A 949 -34.57 -0.82 28.85
N ILE A 950 -34.79 -1.44 30.01
CA ILE A 950 -36.07 -1.43 30.70
C ILE A 950 -36.47 -0.01 31.14
N LYS A 951 -35.53 0.75 31.73
CA LYS A 951 -35.77 2.14 32.14
C LYS A 951 -36.12 3.03 30.94
N MET A 952 -35.37 2.92 29.84
CA MET A 952 -35.61 3.70 28.63
C MET A 952 -36.91 3.31 27.92
N ALA A 953 -37.33 2.04 27.97
CA ALA A 953 -38.61 1.60 27.43
C ALA A 953 -39.80 2.27 28.15
N LYS A 954 -39.73 2.43 29.47
CA LYS A 954 -40.75 3.16 30.25
C LYS A 954 -40.79 4.65 29.91
N LEU A 955 -39.67 5.23 29.48
CA LEU A 955 -39.65 6.60 28.96
C LEU A 955 -40.19 6.68 27.53
N ALA A 956 -40.15 5.58 26.77
CA ALA A 956 -40.67 5.54 25.41
C ALA A 956 -42.20 5.47 25.34
N GLU A 957 -42.82 4.87 26.36
CA GLU A 957 -44.26 4.98 26.66
C GLU A 957 -44.66 6.46 26.84
#